data_AF-A0A7D5FW06-F1
#
_entry.id   AF-A0A7D5FW06-F1
#
_cell.length_a   1.000
_cell.length_b   1.000
_cell.length_c   1.000
_cell.angle_alpha   90.00
_cell.angle_beta   90.00
_cell.angle_gamma   90.00
#
_symmetry.space_group_name_H-M   'P 1'
#
loop_
_entity.id
_entity.type
_entity.pdbx_description
1 polymer ?
#
loop_
_entity_poly.entity_id
_entity_poly.type
_entity_poly.pdbx_seq_one_letter_code
_entity_poly.pdbx_strand_id
1 'polypeptide(L)'
;MNNTPVNQAMMKRSAWQSPLLEMLRDHLLYAGIMAGSLVAGFIWPLAIPLLLFLAIIASVSFSTHRWRMPMRMPVHLDRVDPSEDRKTRRSLFSAFPTLVQYEAIQERKGRGIFYLGYQRMRDTGRELWLTIDDLTRHVMFFASTGGGKTETIYAWMLNSFCWGRGFTFVDGKAQNDTARTCYYLARRFGREDDVEYINFMNSGMSRSEMIQNGDKSRPQSHQWNPFCYSTEAFVAETMQSMLPTNVQGGEWQSRAIAMNKALVFGTKFYCVRENKNMSLQLLREFMPLEKLAGLYCRAVDDQWPEEAVAPLYNYLVDVPGFDMSMVRQPSAWTEEPRKQHSYLTGQFLETFNTFTETFGNIFAEDAGDIDIRDSIHSDRILLVLIPAMNTSQHTTSALGRMFVTQQSMILARDLGHKLEGLDSEALEITKYKGAFPYMNYLDEVGAYYTERIAVQATQVRSLDFSIIMMSQDQERIESQTSATNVATLMQNAGTKVAGKIVSDDKTAKTISNAAGQEARANMVSLQRQDGLIGTSWIDGNQINIQMENKINVQDLITLQPGENYTVFQGDPVPGASFYIEPEDKTCGEPLIINRYITINPPGLKQLRKLVPRTAQRRLPTPENVSKIIGVLTAKPSRRKKKSGGEPWKVIDTFQQRLANRQEAHNLMTEYDMDHSGREKSLWEEALEVIRSTTMAERTIRYITLNRPEPEPSEPGDEENSQPQEVILKNLTLPAPVIRPARTGNEPPQQISPHIPLRPEMEWPE
;
A
#
# COMPACT_ATOMS: atom_id res chain seq x y z
N MET A 1 36.58 32.12 16.78
CA MET A 1 36.32 33.54 16.44
C MET A 1 35.50 33.55 15.15
N ASN A 2 34.18 33.55 15.28
CA ASN A 2 33.24 33.48 14.17
C ASN A 2 32.91 34.90 13.67
N ASN A 3 33.72 35.41 12.74
CA ASN A 3 33.23 36.42 11.81
C ASN A 3 32.41 35.68 10.76
N THR A 4 31.12 35.48 11.00
CA THR A 4 30.17 35.10 9.95
C THR A 4 29.77 36.39 9.23
N PRO A 5 30.33 36.70 8.04
CA PRO A 5 29.77 37.76 7.23
C PRO A 5 28.34 37.34 6.86
N VAL A 6 27.42 38.30 6.98
CA VAL A 6 26.03 38.24 6.51
C VAL A 6 25.93 37.37 5.25
N ASN A 7 25.05 36.38 5.27
CA ASN A 7 24.87 35.41 4.20
C ASN A 7 24.64 36.16 2.86
N GLN A 8 25.68 36.24 2.03
CA GLN A 8 25.63 37.03 0.78
C GLN A 8 24.54 36.54 -0.17
N ALA A 9 24.07 35.29 -0.02
CA ALA A 9 22.94 34.75 -0.77
C ALA A 9 21.61 35.46 -0.45
N MET A 10 21.45 36.06 0.74
CA MET A 10 20.27 36.84 1.10
C MET A 10 20.33 38.28 0.58
N MET A 11 21.53 38.86 0.44
CA MET A 11 21.70 40.19 -0.19
C MET A 11 21.82 40.14 -1.72
N LYS A 12 22.17 38.98 -2.29
CA LYS A 12 22.34 38.75 -3.74
C LYS A 12 21.29 37.79 -4.27
N ARG A 13 20.01 38.08 -4.01
CA ARG A 13 18.90 37.38 -4.68
C ARG A 13 18.62 37.93 -6.08
N SER A 14 19.66 38.36 -6.80
CA SER A 14 19.86 37.92 -8.18
C SER A 14 20.96 36.86 -8.17
N ALA A 15 20.54 35.59 -8.23
CA ALA A 15 21.45 34.47 -8.14
C ALA A 15 22.38 34.45 -9.36
N TRP A 16 23.60 34.97 -9.18
CA TRP A 16 24.71 34.94 -10.15
C TRP A 16 24.40 35.59 -11.50
N GLN A 17 24.73 36.88 -11.63
CA GLN A 17 25.53 37.48 -12.71
C GLN A 17 25.51 39.03 -12.59
N SER A 18 26.46 39.71 -13.25
CA SER A 18 26.48 41.18 -13.30
C SER A 18 25.12 41.74 -13.75
N PRO A 19 24.65 42.90 -13.25
CA PRO A 19 23.40 43.55 -13.66
C PRO A 19 23.27 43.69 -15.19
N LEU A 20 24.42 43.86 -15.86
CA LEU A 20 24.55 43.95 -17.30
C LEU A 20 24.14 42.66 -18.04
N LEU A 21 24.50 41.49 -17.48
CA LEU A 21 24.12 40.18 -18.02
C LEU A 21 22.63 39.90 -17.78
N GLU A 22 22.08 40.37 -16.66
CA GLU A 22 20.65 40.22 -16.34
C GLU A 22 19.77 41.14 -17.19
N MET A 23 20.22 42.38 -17.45
CA MET A 23 19.65 43.25 -18.50
C MET A 23 19.68 42.55 -19.86
N LEU A 24 20.83 42.02 -20.29
CA LEU A 24 21.00 41.34 -21.58
C LEU A 24 20.20 40.01 -21.68
N ARG A 25 19.68 39.51 -20.56
CA ARG A 25 18.83 38.30 -20.48
C ARG A 25 17.34 38.61 -20.58
N ASP A 26 16.93 39.86 -20.47
CA ASP A 26 15.54 40.25 -20.60
C ASP A 26 15.09 40.17 -22.07
N HIS A 27 13.93 39.55 -22.33
CA HIS A 27 13.44 39.30 -23.69
C HIS A 27 13.14 40.61 -24.42
N LEU A 28 12.66 41.60 -23.66
CA LEU A 28 12.39 42.95 -24.16
C LEU A 28 13.68 43.70 -24.50
N LEU A 29 14.75 43.48 -23.73
CA LEU A 29 16.02 44.13 -23.95
C LEU A 29 16.78 43.49 -25.12
N TYR A 30 16.72 42.16 -25.27
CA TYR A 30 17.20 41.48 -26.47
C TYR A 30 16.47 41.96 -27.73
N ALA A 31 15.13 42.01 -27.69
CA ALA A 31 14.32 42.53 -28.79
C ALA A 31 14.66 44.01 -29.08
N GLY A 32 14.85 44.81 -28.04
CA GLY A 32 15.26 46.21 -28.14
C GLY A 32 16.66 46.39 -28.73
N ILE A 33 17.63 45.55 -28.36
CA ILE A 33 18.99 45.56 -28.96
C ILE A 33 18.93 45.14 -30.42
N MET A 34 18.16 44.11 -30.77
CA MET A 34 18.02 43.63 -32.15
C MET A 34 17.30 44.66 -33.05
N ALA A 35 16.20 45.24 -32.57
CA ALA A 35 15.48 46.30 -33.28
C ALA A 35 16.29 47.59 -33.36
N GLY A 36 16.94 47.98 -32.26
CA GLY A 36 17.80 49.15 -32.18
C GLY A 36 19.02 49.04 -33.08
N SER A 37 19.64 47.85 -33.19
CA SER A 37 20.76 47.62 -34.10
C SER A 37 20.36 47.66 -35.57
N LEU A 38 19.14 47.23 -35.92
CA LEU A 38 18.57 47.41 -37.26
C LEU A 38 18.32 48.89 -37.59
N VAL A 39 17.65 49.63 -36.70
CA VAL A 39 17.30 51.05 -36.93
C VAL A 39 18.55 51.94 -36.93
N ALA A 40 19.46 51.76 -35.97
CA ALA A 40 20.71 52.52 -35.90
C ALA A 40 21.64 52.18 -37.07
N GLY A 41 21.64 50.94 -37.55
CA GLY A 41 22.40 50.53 -38.74
C GLY A 41 21.86 51.17 -40.02
N PHE A 42 20.55 51.42 -40.10
CA PHE A 42 19.92 52.14 -41.23
C PHE A 42 20.24 53.64 -41.22
N ILE A 43 20.21 54.29 -40.05
CA ILE A 43 20.49 55.73 -39.91
C ILE A 43 21.99 56.03 -40.04
N TRP A 44 22.86 55.16 -39.51
CA TRP A 44 24.30 55.33 -39.52
C TRP A 44 25.01 54.08 -40.07
N PRO A 45 25.23 54.00 -41.40
CA PRO A 45 25.82 52.82 -42.03
C PRO A 45 27.24 52.49 -41.55
N LEU A 46 28.02 53.50 -41.14
CA LEU A 46 29.37 53.33 -40.60
C LEU A 46 29.41 52.59 -39.23
N ALA A 47 28.28 52.53 -38.51
CA ALA A 47 28.17 51.89 -37.20
C ALA A 47 27.77 50.40 -37.29
N ILE A 48 27.44 49.92 -38.50
CA ILE A 48 27.00 48.54 -38.74
C ILE A 48 27.94 47.49 -38.12
N PRO A 49 29.29 47.57 -38.25
CA PRO A 49 30.18 46.54 -37.67
C PRO A 49 30.07 46.42 -36.15
N LEU A 50 29.92 47.55 -35.45
CA LEU A 50 29.77 47.60 -33.99
C LEU A 50 28.41 47.05 -33.56
N LEU A 51 27.35 47.40 -34.28
CA LEU A 51 25.99 46.95 -33.99
C LEU A 51 25.81 45.45 -34.23
N LEU A 52 26.44 44.92 -35.28
CA LEU A 52 26.45 43.48 -35.58
C LEU A 52 27.20 42.70 -34.50
N PHE A 53 28.30 43.23 -33.99
CA PHE A 53 29.03 42.65 -32.87
C PHE A 53 28.21 42.62 -31.58
N LEU A 54 27.51 43.71 -31.25
CA LEU A 54 26.59 43.76 -30.11
C LEU A 54 25.42 42.79 -30.26
N ALA A 55 24.85 42.67 -31.47
CA ALA A 55 23.79 41.71 -31.78
C ALA A 55 24.27 40.26 -31.62
N ILE A 56 25.51 39.94 -32.04
CA ILE A 56 26.11 38.61 -31.84
C ILE A 56 26.30 38.33 -30.35
N ILE A 57 26.83 39.27 -29.57
CA ILE A 57 26.99 39.09 -28.12
C ILE A 57 25.64 38.89 -27.44
N ALA A 58 24.65 39.71 -27.78
CA ALA A 58 23.29 39.59 -27.25
C ALA A 58 22.66 38.24 -27.66
N SER A 59 22.89 37.77 -28.89
CA SER A 59 22.39 36.49 -29.39
C SER A 59 23.08 35.29 -28.72
N VAL A 60 24.39 35.33 -28.52
CA VAL A 60 25.13 34.30 -27.76
C VAL A 60 24.66 34.29 -26.30
N SER A 61 24.52 35.46 -25.68
CA SER A 61 24.00 35.60 -24.31
C SER A 61 22.56 35.09 -24.17
N PHE A 62 21.70 35.36 -25.15
CA PHE A 62 20.32 34.88 -25.16
C PHE A 62 20.24 33.37 -25.48
N SER A 63 21.05 32.86 -26.41
CA SER A 63 21.08 31.43 -26.77
C SER A 63 21.61 30.54 -25.64
N THR A 64 22.45 31.07 -24.76
CA THR A 64 22.91 30.38 -23.55
C THR A 64 21.86 30.39 -22.43
N HIS A 65 20.70 31.05 -22.64
CA HIS A 65 19.61 31.05 -21.68
C HIS A 65 18.97 29.66 -21.60
N ARG A 66 19.06 29.04 -20.41
CA ARG A 66 18.35 27.80 -20.13
C ARG A 66 16.91 28.11 -19.78
N TRP A 67 16.01 27.72 -20.67
CA TRP A 67 14.58 27.82 -20.39
C TRP A 67 14.23 26.94 -19.18
N ARG A 68 13.46 27.52 -18.24
CA ARG A 68 13.12 26.89 -16.96
C ARG A 68 11.62 27.01 -16.68
N MET A 69 11.01 25.90 -16.27
CA MET A 69 9.66 25.87 -15.68
C MET A 69 9.68 26.31 -14.22
N PRO A 70 8.55 26.82 -13.69
CA PRO A 70 8.50 27.35 -12.32
C PRO A 70 8.94 26.34 -11.25
N MET A 71 8.59 25.07 -11.46
CA MET A 71 8.98 23.94 -10.60
C MET A 71 9.91 23.01 -11.37
N ARG A 72 9.42 21.85 -11.83
CA ARG A 72 10.17 20.87 -12.62
C ARG A 72 9.88 20.98 -14.10
N MET A 73 10.83 20.55 -14.93
CA MET A 73 10.61 20.35 -16.37
C MET A 73 9.88 19.02 -16.60
N PRO A 74 8.80 18.99 -17.40
CA PRO A 74 8.11 17.74 -17.71
C PRO A 74 8.94 16.81 -18.58
N VAL A 75 8.73 15.50 -18.41
CA VAL A 75 9.46 14.44 -19.14
C VAL A 75 9.29 14.57 -20.66
N HIS A 76 8.09 14.91 -21.13
CA HIS A 76 7.74 14.89 -22.55
C HIS A 76 8.45 15.99 -23.37
N LEU A 77 8.99 17.04 -22.72
CA LEU A 77 9.70 18.11 -23.43
C LEU A 77 11.14 17.72 -23.82
N ASP A 78 11.68 16.63 -23.27
CA ASP A 78 13.07 16.15 -23.45
C ASP A 78 14.15 17.27 -23.35
N ARG A 79 13.90 18.26 -22.50
CA ARG A 79 14.85 19.36 -22.23
C ARG A 79 15.56 19.14 -20.90
N VAL A 80 16.75 19.74 -20.77
CA VAL A 80 17.49 19.79 -19.50
C VAL A 80 16.66 20.53 -18.47
N ASP A 81 16.63 20.04 -17.23
CA ASP A 81 15.96 20.66 -16.09
C ASP A 81 16.94 21.47 -15.24
N PRO A 82 16.92 22.82 -15.33
CA PRO A 82 17.82 23.65 -14.53
C PRO A 82 17.51 23.60 -13.02
N SER A 83 16.35 23.09 -12.61
CA SER A 83 16.00 22.94 -11.19
C SER A 83 16.69 21.75 -10.51
N GLU A 84 17.28 20.83 -11.28
CA GLU A 84 18.05 19.68 -10.76
C GLU A 84 19.57 19.86 -10.89
N ASP A 85 20.03 21.01 -11.38
CA ASP A 85 21.44 21.27 -11.63
C ASP A 85 22.27 21.11 -10.34
N ARG A 86 23.19 20.14 -10.35
CA ARG A 86 24.14 19.92 -9.25
C ARG A 86 25.52 20.42 -9.64
N LYS A 87 26.15 21.20 -8.76
CA LYS A 87 27.56 21.56 -8.92
C LYS A 87 28.43 20.35 -8.55
N THR A 88 29.12 19.79 -9.52
CA THR A 88 30.07 18.68 -9.32
C THR A 88 31.47 19.15 -9.65
N ARG A 89 32.45 18.79 -8.81
CA ARG A 89 33.85 19.04 -9.13
C ARG A 89 34.30 17.99 -10.14
N ARG A 90 34.65 18.43 -11.35
CA ARG A 90 35.27 17.58 -12.37
C ARG A 90 36.75 17.89 -12.44
N SER A 91 37.54 16.85 -12.68
CA SER A 91 38.95 17.04 -12.99
C SER A 91 39.12 17.34 -14.47
N LEU A 92 40.05 18.25 -14.79
CA LEU A 92 40.41 18.58 -16.17
C LEU A 92 41.25 17.46 -16.82
N PHE A 93 41.94 16.63 -16.01
CA PHE A 93 42.82 15.56 -16.48
C PHE A 93 42.42 14.22 -15.87
N SER A 94 42.03 13.24 -16.69
CA SER A 94 41.61 11.92 -16.17
C SER A 94 42.74 11.15 -15.47
N ALA A 95 43.99 11.39 -15.86
CA ALA A 95 45.17 10.75 -15.28
C ALA A 95 45.61 11.35 -13.93
N PHE A 96 45.25 12.60 -13.63
CA PHE A 96 45.60 13.30 -12.39
C PHE A 96 44.38 14.02 -11.81
N PRO A 97 43.42 13.28 -11.21
CA PRO A 97 42.11 13.82 -10.82
C PRO A 97 42.15 14.96 -9.79
N THR A 98 43.27 15.12 -9.08
CA THR A 98 43.46 16.11 -8.01
C THR A 98 44.17 17.39 -8.43
N LEU A 99 44.78 17.44 -9.61
CA LEU A 99 45.72 18.51 -10.00
C LEU A 99 45.01 19.79 -10.46
N VAL A 100 43.93 19.65 -11.22
CA VAL A 100 43.07 20.76 -11.66
C VAL A 100 41.61 20.32 -11.55
N GLN A 101 40.90 20.85 -10.55
CA GLN A 101 39.47 20.65 -10.37
C GLN A 101 38.71 21.92 -10.71
N TYR A 102 37.66 21.79 -11.52
CA TYR A 102 36.75 22.89 -11.82
C TYR A 102 35.32 22.51 -11.46
N GLU A 103 34.51 23.50 -11.09
CA GLU A 103 33.09 23.30 -10.83
C GLU A 103 32.34 23.22 -12.17
N ALA A 104 31.81 22.03 -12.47
CA ALA A 104 30.96 21.79 -13.63
C ALA A 104 29.52 21.55 -13.16
N ILE A 105 28.57 22.09 -13.90
CA ILE A 105 27.15 21.80 -13.68
C ILE A 105 26.87 20.41 -14.26
N GLN A 106 26.40 19.50 -13.43
CA GLN A 106 25.87 18.22 -13.87
C GLN A 106 24.40 18.42 -14.26
N GLU A 107 24.17 18.44 -15.57
CA GLU A 107 22.86 18.59 -16.18
C GLU A 107 22.09 17.27 -16.16
N ARG A 108 20.78 17.37 -15.93
CA ARG A 108 19.83 16.24 -16.01
C ARG A 108 18.66 16.61 -16.90
N LYS A 109 18.09 15.63 -17.59
CA LYS A 109 16.85 15.80 -18.35
C LYS A 109 15.65 15.96 -17.42
N GLY A 110 14.60 16.63 -17.90
CA GLY A 110 13.32 16.81 -17.19
C GLY A 110 12.69 15.48 -16.78
N ARG A 111 12.28 15.41 -15.51
CA ARG A 111 11.65 14.22 -14.90
C ARG A 111 10.26 14.52 -14.29
N GLY A 112 9.66 15.65 -14.64
CA GLY A 112 8.32 16.03 -14.21
C GLY A 112 7.27 15.09 -14.80
N ILE A 113 6.57 14.35 -13.93
CA ILE A 113 5.55 13.37 -14.30
C ILE A 113 4.16 13.76 -13.81
N PHE A 114 4.07 14.49 -12.70
CA PHE A 114 2.81 14.81 -12.05
C PHE A 114 2.46 16.28 -12.22
N TYR A 115 1.35 16.51 -12.89
CA TYR A 115 0.82 17.82 -13.18
C TYR A 115 -0.01 18.32 -12.00
N LEU A 116 0.45 19.42 -11.39
CA LEU A 116 -0.26 20.08 -10.29
C LEU A 116 -1.32 21.08 -10.79
N GLY A 117 -1.07 21.70 -11.95
CA GLY A 117 -1.83 22.83 -12.45
C GLY A 117 -0.94 23.85 -13.17
N TYR A 118 -1.37 25.11 -13.21
CA TYR A 118 -0.66 26.19 -13.93
C TYR A 118 -0.33 27.37 -13.02
N GLN A 119 0.73 28.09 -13.37
CA GLN A 119 1.24 29.24 -12.65
C GLN A 119 0.30 30.44 -12.80
N ARG A 120 0.03 31.09 -11.67
CA ARG A 120 -0.73 32.34 -11.61
C ARG A 120 0.18 33.57 -11.51
N MET A 121 -0.40 34.76 -11.67
CA MET A 121 0.26 36.08 -11.59
C MET A 121 1.26 36.43 -12.69
N ARG A 122 1.68 35.48 -13.53
CA ARG A 122 2.50 35.74 -14.72
C ARG A 122 1.67 35.41 -15.96
N ASP A 123 1.68 36.31 -16.95
CA ASP A 123 0.88 36.21 -18.19
C ASP A 123 1.12 34.96 -19.04
N THR A 124 2.13 34.14 -18.71
CA THR A 124 2.55 33.00 -19.54
C THR A 124 1.93 31.65 -19.13
N GLY A 125 1.07 31.59 -18.10
CA GLY A 125 0.27 30.39 -17.79
C GLY A 125 1.05 29.07 -17.73
N ARG A 126 2.28 29.10 -17.18
CA ARG A 126 3.21 27.96 -17.25
C ARG A 126 2.76 26.79 -16.38
N GLU A 127 2.95 25.58 -16.86
CA GLU A 127 2.60 24.37 -16.11
C GLU A 127 3.50 24.13 -14.89
N LEU A 128 2.93 23.50 -13.88
CA LEU A 128 3.57 23.14 -12.62
C LEU A 128 3.69 21.61 -12.53
N TRP A 129 4.92 21.11 -12.51
CA TRP A 129 5.21 19.68 -12.51
C TRP A 129 6.03 19.26 -11.29
N LEU A 130 5.79 18.03 -10.81
CA LEU A 130 6.59 17.33 -9.80
C LEU A 130 7.24 16.07 -10.38
N THR A 131 8.42 15.74 -9.86
CA THR A 131 9.09 14.46 -10.16
C THR A 131 8.62 13.35 -9.21
N ILE A 132 8.92 12.09 -9.55
CA ILE A 132 8.73 10.95 -8.64
C ILE A 132 9.48 11.13 -7.31
N ASP A 133 10.67 11.72 -7.33
CA ASP A 133 11.49 11.98 -6.13
C ASP A 133 10.85 13.06 -5.24
N ASP A 134 10.07 13.97 -5.82
CA ASP A 134 9.32 14.98 -5.08
C ASP A 134 8.00 14.41 -4.54
N LEU A 135 7.32 13.54 -5.29
CA LEU A 135 6.09 12.85 -4.86
C LEU A 135 6.30 11.84 -3.74
N THR A 136 7.37 11.05 -3.81
CA THR A 136 7.73 10.06 -2.77
C THR A 136 8.17 10.72 -1.47
N ARG A 137 8.41 12.05 -1.45
CA ARG A 137 8.54 12.83 -0.21
C ARG A 137 7.19 13.28 0.35
N HIS A 138 6.08 12.84 -0.24
CA HIS A 138 4.70 13.13 0.15
C HIS A 138 4.33 14.60 0.00
N VAL A 139 3.02 14.84 -0.16
CA VAL A 139 2.45 16.16 -0.35
C VAL A 139 1.46 16.44 0.78
N MET A 140 1.56 17.63 1.36
CA MET A 140 0.52 18.13 2.28
C MET A 140 -0.24 19.27 1.67
N PHE A 141 -1.56 19.20 1.71
CA PHE A 141 -2.44 20.23 1.21
C PHE A 141 -3.38 20.73 2.29
N PHE A 142 -3.26 22.01 2.61
CA PHE A 142 -4.14 22.71 3.54
C PHE A 142 -5.05 23.66 2.80
N ALA A 143 -6.36 23.52 2.99
CA ALA A 143 -7.32 24.52 2.57
C ALA A 143 -8.62 24.37 3.35
N SER A 144 -9.27 25.50 3.65
CA SER A 144 -10.54 25.53 4.38
C SER A 144 -11.67 24.87 3.59
N THR A 145 -12.78 24.60 4.26
CA THR A 145 -14.02 24.19 3.58
C THR A 145 -14.42 25.25 2.54
N GLY A 146 -14.77 24.80 1.33
CA GLY A 146 -15.02 25.69 0.19
C GLY A 146 -13.77 26.19 -0.55
N GLY A 147 -12.56 25.84 -0.10
CA GLY A 147 -11.30 26.23 -0.76
C GLY A 147 -10.95 25.46 -2.05
N GLY A 148 -11.80 24.54 -2.50
CA GLY A 148 -11.58 23.74 -3.71
C GLY A 148 -10.72 22.48 -3.51
N LYS A 149 -10.66 21.93 -2.28
CA LYS A 149 -9.90 20.69 -1.99
C LYS A 149 -10.29 19.52 -2.87
N THR A 150 -11.56 19.12 -2.80
CA THR A 150 -12.10 17.95 -3.51
C THR A 150 -11.96 18.10 -5.03
N GLU A 151 -12.18 19.30 -5.56
CA GLU A 151 -11.97 19.60 -6.98
C GLU A 151 -10.50 19.45 -7.41
N THR A 152 -9.58 19.91 -6.57
CA THR A 152 -8.14 19.71 -6.79
C THR A 152 -7.76 18.22 -6.74
N ILE A 153 -8.40 17.42 -5.89
CA ILE A 153 -8.19 15.96 -5.84
C ILE A 153 -8.57 15.33 -7.18
N TYR A 154 -9.74 15.64 -7.73
CA TYR A 154 -10.16 15.07 -9.02
C TYR A 154 -9.16 15.40 -10.13
N ALA A 155 -8.70 16.65 -10.17
CA ALA A 155 -7.67 17.08 -11.11
C ALA A 155 -6.37 16.31 -10.93
N TRP A 156 -5.95 16.05 -9.70
CA TRP A 156 -4.74 15.28 -9.42
C TRP A 156 -4.90 13.79 -9.70
N MET A 157 -6.10 13.22 -9.52
CA MET A 157 -6.42 11.84 -9.87
C MET A 157 -6.31 11.58 -11.37
N LEU A 158 -6.55 12.58 -12.22
CA LEU A 158 -6.34 12.48 -13.67
C LEU A 158 -4.92 12.05 -14.02
N ASN A 159 -3.91 12.43 -13.22
CA ASN A 159 -2.55 11.93 -13.43
C ASN A 159 -2.51 10.40 -13.34
N SER A 160 -3.06 9.81 -12.27
CA SER A 160 -3.11 8.35 -12.07
C SER A 160 -3.89 7.64 -13.18
N PHE A 161 -5.02 8.21 -13.59
CA PHE A 161 -5.81 7.69 -14.71
C PHE A 161 -5.03 7.71 -16.03
N CYS A 162 -4.37 8.82 -16.36
CA CYS A 162 -3.52 8.95 -17.54
C CYS A 162 -2.30 8.01 -17.52
N TRP A 163 -1.77 7.69 -16.33
CA TRP A 163 -0.66 6.74 -16.18
C TRP A 163 -1.08 5.28 -16.26
N GLY A 164 -2.40 5.00 -16.26
CA GLY A 164 -2.91 3.63 -16.11
C GLY A 164 -2.56 3.01 -14.76
N ARG A 165 -2.42 3.83 -13.71
CA ARG A 165 -2.05 3.39 -12.35
C ARG A 165 -3.24 3.39 -11.41
N GLY A 166 -3.24 2.47 -10.46
CA GLY A 166 -4.20 2.44 -9.36
C GLY A 166 -3.98 3.57 -8.37
N PHE A 167 -4.96 3.78 -7.50
CA PHE A 167 -4.81 4.66 -6.36
C PHE A 167 -5.77 4.26 -5.24
N THR A 168 -5.38 4.58 -4.02
CA THR A 168 -6.29 4.53 -2.87
C THR A 168 -6.78 5.93 -2.57
N PHE A 169 -8.09 6.09 -2.39
CA PHE A 169 -8.69 7.34 -1.94
C PHE A 169 -9.53 7.10 -0.69
N VAL A 170 -9.14 7.76 0.40
CA VAL A 170 -9.86 7.74 1.67
C VAL A 170 -10.58 9.07 1.82
N ASP A 171 -11.90 9.05 1.71
CA ASP A 171 -12.77 10.21 1.88
C ASP A 171 -13.34 10.22 3.31
N GLY A 172 -12.80 11.11 4.15
CA GLY A 172 -13.30 11.35 5.51
C GLY A 172 -14.56 12.21 5.60
N LYS A 173 -15.03 12.80 4.48
CA LYS A 173 -16.34 13.47 4.42
C LYS A 173 -17.43 12.49 3.99
N ALA A 174 -17.06 11.46 3.23
CA ALA A 174 -17.94 10.47 2.63
C ALA A 174 -19.09 11.12 1.85
N GLN A 175 -18.75 11.83 0.78
CA GLN A 175 -19.75 12.42 -0.11
C GLN A 175 -20.06 11.46 -1.27
N ASN A 176 -21.34 11.16 -1.48
CA ASN A 176 -21.78 10.31 -2.59
C ASN A 176 -21.30 10.83 -3.94
N ASP A 177 -21.34 12.15 -4.16
CA ASP A 177 -20.92 12.76 -5.41
C ASP A 177 -19.44 12.50 -5.72
N THR A 178 -18.59 12.43 -4.69
CA THR A 178 -17.16 12.10 -4.83
C THR A 178 -16.95 10.68 -5.29
N ALA A 179 -17.62 9.73 -4.65
CA ALA A 179 -17.56 8.32 -5.02
C ALA A 179 -18.05 8.08 -6.46
N ARG A 180 -19.12 8.79 -6.87
CA ARG A 180 -19.67 8.71 -8.23
C ARG A 180 -18.77 9.38 -9.26
N THR A 181 -18.22 10.55 -8.95
CA THR A 181 -17.29 11.25 -9.84
C THR A 181 -16.05 10.39 -10.11
N CYS A 182 -15.49 9.74 -9.08
CA CYS A 182 -14.35 8.83 -9.27
C CYS A 182 -14.69 7.66 -10.21
N TYR A 183 -15.89 7.07 -10.09
CA TYR A 183 -16.36 6.02 -11.01
C TYR A 183 -16.49 6.53 -12.44
N TYR A 184 -17.13 7.68 -12.63
CA TYR A 184 -17.36 8.24 -13.95
C TYR A 184 -16.04 8.63 -14.63
N LEU A 185 -15.08 9.15 -13.86
CA LEU A 185 -13.72 9.36 -14.35
C LEU A 185 -13.06 8.03 -14.73
N ALA A 186 -13.10 7.00 -13.87
CA ALA A 186 -12.54 5.69 -14.19
C ALA A 186 -13.14 5.09 -15.48
N ARG A 187 -14.46 5.20 -15.66
CA ARG A 187 -15.18 4.76 -16.86
C ARG A 187 -14.74 5.53 -18.11
N ARG A 188 -14.48 6.83 -18.02
CA ARG A 188 -13.96 7.62 -19.16
C ARG A 188 -12.58 7.14 -19.63
N PHE A 189 -11.81 6.54 -18.73
CA PHE A 189 -10.52 5.92 -19.05
C PHE A 189 -10.62 4.39 -19.29
N GLY A 190 -11.83 3.81 -19.33
CA GLY A 190 -12.05 2.37 -19.56
C GLY A 190 -11.55 1.47 -18.43
N ARG A 191 -11.57 1.97 -17.18
CA ARG A 191 -11.08 1.28 -15.97
C ARG A 191 -12.16 1.11 -14.91
N GLU A 192 -13.42 1.08 -15.30
CA GLU A 192 -14.55 0.87 -14.40
C GLU A 192 -14.50 -0.49 -13.67
N ASP A 193 -13.93 -1.52 -14.30
CA ASP A 193 -13.78 -2.87 -13.74
C ASP A 193 -12.79 -2.90 -12.56
N ASP A 194 -11.84 -1.95 -12.53
CA ASP A 194 -10.81 -1.86 -11.49
C ASP A 194 -11.30 -1.10 -10.22
N VAL A 195 -12.53 -0.58 -10.23
CA VAL A 195 -13.05 0.26 -9.15
C VAL A 195 -13.62 -0.59 -8.01
N GLU A 196 -13.06 -0.37 -6.83
CA GLU A 196 -13.43 -1.03 -5.58
C GLU A 196 -13.94 -0.01 -4.56
N TYR A 197 -14.90 -0.46 -3.75
CA TYR A 197 -15.59 0.38 -2.77
C TYR A 197 -15.64 -0.29 -1.41
N ILE A 198 -15.09 0.39 -0.40
CA ILE A 198 -15.37 0.13 1.00
C ILE A 198 -16.20 1.32 1.51
N ASN A 199 -17.51 1.16 1.52
CA ASN A 199 -18.44 2.24 1.81
C ASN A 199 -19.06 2.08 3.21
N PHE A 200 -18.53 2.82 4.20
CA PHE A 200 -19.07 2.84 5.56
C PHE A 200 -20.27 3.80 5.72
N MET A 201 -20.74 4.47 4.66
CA MET A 201 -21.98 5.24 4.77
C MET A 201 -23.14 4.27 4.96
N ASN A 202 -23.78 4.32 6.13
CA ASN A 202 -25.04 3.63 6.33
C ASN A 202 -26.08 4.30 5.44
N SER A 203 -26.70 3.55 4.52
CA SER A 203 -27.85 4.03 3.75
C SER A 203 -28.89 4.55 4.73
N GLY A 204 -29.57 5.66 4.45
CA GLY A 204 -30.51 6.31 5.37
C GLY A 204 -31.74 5.47 5.82
N MET A 205 -31.76 4.17 5.53
CA MET A 205 -32.72 3.21 6.06
C MET A 205 -32.05 2.32 7.10
N SER A 206 -32.71 2.14 8.24
CA SER A 206 -32.24 1.21 9.26
C SER A 206 -32.32 -0.23 8.75
N ARG A 207 -31.44 -1.11 9.27
CA ARG A 207 -31.49 -2.55 8.98
C ARG A 207 -32.87 -3.14 9.31
N SER A 208 -33.52 -2.66 10.38
CA SER A 208 -34.87 -3.06 10.77
C SER A 208 -35.91 -2.66 9.73
N GLU A 209 -35.82 -1.46 9.17
CA GLU A 209 -36.69 -1.00 8.08
C GLU A 209 -36.44 -1.80 6.80
N MET A 210 -35.19 -2.10 6.45
CA MET A 210 -34.89 -2.97 5.31
C MET A 210 -35.51 -4.36 5.47
N ILE A 211 -35.39 -4.95 6.67
CA ILE A 211 -36.00 -6.25 6.99
C ILE A 211 -37.53 -6.16 6.93
N GLN A 212 -38.13 -5.12 7.52
CA GLN A 212 -39.57 -4.93 7.55
C GLN A 212 -40.16 -4.69 6.15
N ASN A 213 -39.49 -3.88 5.34
CA ASN A 213 -39.88 -3.60 3.96
C ASN A 213 -39.58 -4.78 3.03
N GLY A 214 -38.86 -5.80 3.51
CA GLY A 214 -38.42 -6.93 2.69
C GLY A 214 -37.46 -6.51 1.58
N ASP A 215 -36.73 -5.42 1.77
CA ASP A 215 -35.76 -4.93 0.79
C ASP A 215 -34.57 -5.89 0.73
N LYS A 216 -34.46 -6.58 -0.41
CA LYS A 216 -33.36 -7.51 -0.73
C LYS A 216 -32.32 -6.85 -1.63
N SER A 217 -32.31 -5.52 -1.71
CA SER A 217 -31.28 -4.78 -2.42
C SER A 217 -29.89 -5.16 -1.90
N ARG A 218 -28.92 -5.25 -2.81
CA ARG A 218 -27.56 -5.60 -2.43
C ARG A 218 -26.91 -4.42 -1.70
N PRO A 219 -26.04 -4.69 -0.70
CA PRO A 219 -25.26 -3.65 -0.04
C PRO A 219 -24.50 -2.76 -1.03
N GLN A 220 -24.48 -1.45 -0.77
CA GLN A 220 -23.78 -0.45 -1.59
C GLN A 220 -22.28 -0.36 -1.24
N SER A 221 -21.65 -1.52 -1.03
CA SER A 221 -20.23 -1.70 -0.74
C SER A 221 -19.80 -3.09 -1.22
N HIS A 222 -18.50 -3.28 -1.42
CA HIS A 222 -17.89 -4.60 -1.42
C HIS A 222 -17.64 -5.07 0.01
N GLN A 223 -17.48 -6.38 0.19
CA GLN A 223 -17.10 -6.98 1.46
C GLN A 223 -15.59 -6.97 1.68
N TRP A 224 -15.15 -6.75 2.90
CA TRP A 224 -13.74 -6.67 3.26
C TRP A 224 -13.50 -7.39 4.59
N ASN A 225 -12.48 -8.25 4.61
CA ASN A 225 -12.02 -8.90 5.84
C ASN A 225 -10.55 -8.55 6.14
N PRO A 226 -10.27 -7.74 7.17
CA PRO A 226 -8.90 -7.34 7.52
C PRO A 226 -8.06 -8.49 8.14
N PHE A 227 -8.66 -9.63 8.48
CA PHE A 227 -8.02 -10.69 9.28
C PHE A 227 -7.65 -11.96 8.48
N CYS A 228 -8.14 -12.10 7.25
CA CYS A 228 -7.98 -13.34 6.46
C CYS A 228 -6.50 -13.67 6.18
N TYR A 229 -5.79 -12.78 5.47
CA TYR A 229 -4.40 -12.98 5.01
C TYR A 229 -3.33 -12.41 5.95
N SER A 230 -3.74 -12.10 7.17
CA SER A 230 -2.95 -11.40 8.16
C SER A 230 -2.27 -12.36 9.16
N THR A 231 -1.09 -12.00 9.63
CA THR A 231 -0.39 -12.73 10.71
C THR A 231 -1.07 -12.50 12.07
N GLU A 232 -0.82 -13.37 13.03
CA GLU A 232 -1.37 -13.29 14.39
C GLU A 232 -1.03 -11.95 15.05
N ALA A 233 0.24 -11.55 14.95
CA ALA A 233 0.71 -10.27 15.50
C ALA A 233 -0.01 -9.08 14.86
N PHE A 234 -0.19 -9.13 13.54
CA PHE A 234 -0.90 -8.10 12.81
C PHE A 234 -2.36 -8.00 13.23
N VAL A 235 -3.07 -9.14 13.30
CA VAL A 235 -4.48 -9.15 13.70
C VAL A 235 -4.66 -8.58 15.11
N ALA A 236 -3.76 -8.95 16.04
CA ALA A 236 -3.78 -8.42 17.40
C ALA A 236 -3.58 -6.89 17.42
N GLU A 237 -2.68 -6.38 16.59
CA GLU A 237 -2.38 -4.95 16.46
C GLU A 237 -3.52 -4.18 15.78
N THR A 238 -4.16 -4.76 14.76
CA THR A 238 -5.37 -4.20 14.15
C THR A 238 -6.50 -4.12 15.17
N MET A 239 -6.75 -5.18 15.95
CA MET A 239 -7.75 -5.16 17.03
C MET A 239 -7.41 -4.13 18.12
N GLN A 240 -6.14 -4.00 18.48
CA GLN A 240 -5.70 -2.99 19.44
C GLN A 240 -5.91 -1.56 18.90
N SER A 241 -5.69 -1.33 17.60
CA SER A 241 -5.86 -0.02 16.97
C SER A 241 -7.31 0.50 17.02
N MET A 242 -8.28 -0.40 17.17
CA MET A 242 -9.69 -0.06 17.29
C MET A 242 -10.04 0.50 18.68
N LEU A 243 -9.24 0.20 19.71
CA LEU A 243 -9.50 0.66 21.07
C LEU A 243 -9.33 2.19 21.20
N PRO A 244 -10.09 2.84 22.11
CA PRO A 244 -9.84 4.22 22.51
C PRO A 244 -8.47 4.38 23.18
N THR A 245 -7.79 5.48 22.89
CA THR A 245 -6.47 5.80 23.45
C THR A 245 -6.53 6.51 24.81
N ASN A 246 -7.71 6.96 25.27
CA ASN A 246 -7.87 7.86 26.41
C ASN A 246 -8.83 7.33 27.49
N VAL A 247 -8.63 6.11 27.99
CA VAL A 247 -9.42 5.61 29.13
C VAL A 247 -8.60 5.71 30.42
N GLN A 248 -9.13 6.39 31.44
CA GLN A 248 -8.65 6.29 32.82
C GLN A 248 -8.75 4.82 33.27
N GLY A 249 -7.66 4.06 33.12
CA GLY A 249 -7.66 2.61 33.35
C GLY A 249 -6.60 1.83 32.58
N GLY A 250 -5.41 2.42 32.37
CA GLY A 250 -4.35 1.84 31.53
C GLY A 250 -3.93 0.42 31.93
N GLU A 251 -4.06 0.05 33.21
CA GLU A 251 -3.80 -1.32 33.67
C GLU A 251 -4.80 -2.32 33.07
N TRP A 252 -6.11 -2.01 33.08
CA TRP A 252 -7.14 -2.85 32.48
C TRP A 252 -6.98 -2.95 30.96
N GLN A 253 -6.57 -1.86 30.30
CA GLN A 253 -6.27 -1.87 28.88
C GLN A 253 -5.06 -2.77 28.57
N SER A 254 -4.01 -2.73 29.40
CA SER A 254 -2.84 -3.61 29.23
C SER A 254 -3.18 -5.10 29.39
N ARG A 255 -4.03 -5.45 30.36
CA ARG A 255 -4.54 -6.82 30.54
C ARG A 255 -5.47 -7.24 29.41
N ALA A 256 -6.28 -6.32 28.88
CA ALA A 256 -7.14 -6.58 27.73
C ALA A 256 -6.32 -6.83 26.45
N ILE A 257 -5.16 -6.18 26.29
CA ILE A 257 -4.21 -6.47 25.21
C ILE A 257 -3.62 -7.89 25.35
N ALA A 258 -3.30 -8.33 26.56
CA ALA A 258 -2.82 -9.70 26.80
C ALA A 258 -3.88 -10.75 26.45
N MET A 259 -5.13 -10.54 26.91
CA MET A 259 -6.29 -11.36 26.51
C MET A 259 -6.45 -11.40 24.98
N ASN A 260 -6.39 -10.24 24.34
CA ASN A 260 -6.54 -10.13 22.88
C ASN A 260 -5.49 -10.95 22.13
N LYS A 261 -4.22 -10.89 22.56
CA LYS A 261 -3.16 -11.72 21.99
C LYS A 261 -3.47 -13.21 22.15
N ALA A 262 -3.84 -13.68 23.34
CA ALA A 262 -4.18 -15.08 23.55
C ALA A 262 -5.35 -15.55 22.65
N LEU A 263 -6.42 -14.75 22.57
CA LEU A 263 -7.58 -15.00 21.72
C LEU A 263 -7.20 -15.09 20.24
N VAL A 264 -6.43 -14.11 19.74
CA VAL A 264 -6.03 -14.04 18.33
C VAL A 264 -5.14 -15.20 17.92
N PHE A 265 -4.11 -15.51 18.71
CA PHE A 265 -3.18 -16.60 18.41
C PHE A 265 -3.90 -17.95 18.41
N GLY A 266 -4.73 -18.22 19.44
CA GLY A 266 -5.50 -19.47 19.51
C GLY A 266 -6.51 -19.59 18.37
N THR A 267 -7.23 -18.51 18.06
CA THR A 267 -8.25 -18.52 16.99
C THR A 267 -7.62 -18.61 15.60
N LYS A 268 -6.47 -17.95 15.36
CA LYS A 268 -5.79 -18.04 14.06
C LYS A 268 -5.28 -19.45 13.80
N PHE A 269 -4.66 -20.09 14.79
CA PHE A 269 -4.22 -21.47 14.66
C PHE A 269 -5.39 -22.42 14.38
N TYR A 270 -6.50 -22.24 15.10
CA TYR A 270 -7.75 -22.95 14.84
C TYR A 270 -8.23 -22.80 13.39
N CYS A 271 -8.26 -21.56 12.88
CA CYS A 271 -8.64 -21.25 11.51
C CYS A 271 -7.75 -21.96 10.47
N VAL A 272 -6.43 -21.90 10.65
CA VAL A 272 -5.47 -22.55 9.74
C VAL A 272 -5.66 -24.07 9.74
N ARG A 273 -5.83 -24.68 10.91
CA ARG A 273 -6.01 -26.13 11.07
C ARG A 273 -7.32 -26.62 10.43
N GLU A 274 -8.41 -25.90 10.65
CA GLU A 274 -9.75 -26.26 10.15
C GLU A 274 -10.00 -25.77 8.71
N ASN A 275 -9.01 -25.11 8.09
CA ASN A 275 -9.14 -24.45 6.78
C ASN A 275 -10.35 -23.50 6.73
N LYS A 276 -10.49 -22.69 7.78
CA LYS A 276 -11.51 -21.64 7.93
C LYS A 276 -10.87 -20.27 7.87
N ASN A 277 -11.63 -19.29 7.41
CA ASN A 277 -11.19 -17.90 7.41
C ASN A 277 -11.44 -17.27 8.79
N MET A 278 -10.48 -16.48 9.23
CA MET A 278 -10.61 -15.73 10.47
C MET A 278 -11.45 -14.48 10.21
N SER A 279 -12.49 -14.24 11.01
CA SER A 279 -13.37 -13.08 10.87
C SER A 279 -13.61 -12.39 12.22
N LEU A 280 -14.13 -11.16 12.17
CA LEU A 280 -14.49 -10.40 13.36
C LEU A 280 -15.55 -11.13 14.21
N GLN A 281 -16.49 -11.79 13.53
CA GLN A 281 -17.56 -12.53 14.18
C GLN A 281 -17.03 -13.78 14.91
N LEU A 282 -16.09 -14.50 14.30
CA LEU A 282 -15.45 -15.65 14.92
C LEU A 282 -14.67 -15.24 16.18
N LEU A 283 -13.95 -14.12 16.11
CA LEU A 283 -13.27 -13.52 17.26
C LEU A 283 -14.26 -13.17 18.39
N ARG A 284 -15.41 -12.58 18.04
CA ARG A 284 -16.49 -12.29 19.01
C ARG A 284 -17.05 -13.57 19.63
N GLU A 285 -17.18 -14.66 18.87
CA GLU A 285 -17.69 -15.95 19.38
C GLU A 285 -16.74 -16.57 20.42
N PHE A 286 -15.43 -16.48 20.21
CA PHE A 286 -14.43 -17.02 21.14
C PHE A 286 -14.05 -16.07 22.29
N MET A 287 -14.52 -14.83 22.26
CA MET A 287 -14.20 -13.81 23.28
C MET A 287 -14.71 -14.14 24.70
N PRO A 288 -15.89 -14.73 24.92
CA PRO A 288 -16.34 -15.12 26.27
C PRO A 288 -15.39 -16.14 26.91
N LEU A 289 -15.16 -16.01 28.23
CA LEU A 289 -14.20 -16.87 28.97
C LEU A 289 -14.44 -18.37 28.75
N GLU A 290 -15.71 -18.78 28.74
CA GLU A 290 -16.11 -20.19 28.56
C GLU A 290 -15.72 -20.74 27.19
N LYS A 291 -15.87 -19.93 26.14
CA LYS A 291 -15.50 -20.29 24.77
C LYS A 291 -13.98 -20.30 24.59
N LEU A 292 -13.27 -19.34 25.21
CA LEU A 292 -11.81 -19.27 25.18
C LEU A 292 -11.17 -20.46 25.92
N ALA A 293 -11.69 -20.81 27.10
CA ALA A 293 -11.26 -22.00 27.85
C ALA A 293 -11.61 -23.29 27.11
N GLY A 294 -12.76 -23.33 26.42
CA GLY A 294 -13.13 -24.43 25.53
C GLY A 294 -12.15 -24.58 24.35
N LEU A 295 -11.67 -23.46 23.79
CA LEU A 295 -10.64 -23.46 22.76
C LEU A 295 -9.32 -24.02 23.28
N TYR A 296 -8.91 -23.65 24.49
CA TYR A 296 -7.74 -24.24 25.16
C TYR A 296 -7.90 -25.75 25.39
N CYS A 297 -9.05 -26.19 25.92
CA CYS A 297 -9.31 -27.62 26.13
C CYS A 297 -9.23 -28.39 24.82
N ARG A 298 -9.83 -27.85 23.76
CA ARG A 298 -9.73 -28.42 22.41
C ARG A 298 -8.28 -28.46 21.95
N ALA A 299 -7.50 -27.40 22.13
CA ALA A 299 -6.09 -27.37 21.74
C ALA A 299 -5.26 -28.47 22.42
N VAL A 300 -5.53 -28.75 23.69
CA VAL A 300 -4.90 -29.85 24.45
C VAL A 300 -5.38 -31.22 23.94
N ASP A 301 -6.70 -31.40 23.77
CA ASP A 301 -7.29 -32.67 23.29
C ASP A 301 -6.81 -33.03 21.88
N ASP A 302 -6.73 -32.02 21.03
CA ASP A 302 -6.30 -32.11 19.64
C ASP A 302 -4.78 -32.13 19.47
N GLN A 303 -4.02 -32.12 20.58
CA GLN A 303 -2.55 -32.12 20.63
C GLN A 303 -1.91 -31.05 19.74
N TRP A 304 -2.34 -29.81 19.89
CA TRP A 304 -1.72 -28.69 19.19
C TRP A 304 -0.26 -28.51 19.64
N PRO A 305 0.61 -27.93 18.78
CA PRO A 305 1.97 -27.58 19.16
C PRO A 305 1.97 -26.66 20.40
N GLU A 306 2.97 -26.82 21.27
CA GLU A 306 3.11 -26.06 22.51
C GLU A 306 3.08 -24.54 22.25
N GLU A 307 3.69 -24.09 21.16
CA GLU A 307 3.70 -22.68 20.73
C GLU A 307 2.30 -22.09 20.52
N ALA A 308 1.34 -22.90 20.06
CA ALA A 308 -0.04 -22.47 19.85
C ALA A 308 -0.89 -22.55 21.15
N VAL A 309 -0.54 -23.45 22.06
CA VAL A 309 -1.25 -23.67 23.33
C VAL A 309 -0.79 -22.68 24.40
N ALA A 310 0.50 -22.35 24.45
CA ALA A 310 1.11 -21.53 25.50
C ALA A 310 0.46 -20.15 25.68
N PRO A 311 0.10 -19.38 24.62
CA PRO A 311 -0.58 -18.09 24.79
C PRO A 311 -1.94 -18.21 25.50
N LEU A 312 -2.71 -19.27 25.19
CA LEU A 312 -3.99 -19.55 25.84
C LEU A 312 -3.80 -19.98 27.30
N TYR A 313 -2.83 -20.86 27.55
CA TYR A 313 -2.50 -21.33 28.90
C TYR A 313 -2.07 -20.18 29.81
N ASN A 314 -1.10 -19.38 29.36
CA ASN A 314 -0.54 -18.27 30.13
C ASN A 314 -1.62 -17.25 30.48
N TYR A 315 -2.49 -16.91 29.53
CA TYR A 315 -3.61 -16.02 29.81
C TYR A 315 -4.55 -16.58 30.88
N LEU A 316 -4.98 -17.84 30.77
CA LEU A 316 -5.91 -18.45 31.72
C LEU A 316 -5.32 -18.56 33.13
N VAL A 317 -4.01 -18.83 33.26
CA VAL A 317 -3.29 -18.81 34.54
C VAL A 317 -3.23 -17.42 35.15
N ASP A 318 -3.05 -16.39 34.32
CA ASP A 318 -2.96 -14.99 34.75
C ASP A 318 -4.32 -14.40 35.16
N VAL A 319 -5.45 -15.03 34.80
CA VAL A 319 -6.78 -14.58 35.24
C VAL A 319 -6.91 -14.80 36.76
N PRO A 320 -7.12 -13.72 37.55
CA PRO A 320 -7.21 -13.85 39.01
C PRO A 320 -8.35 -14.78 39.44
N GLY A 321 -8.01 -15.75 40.30
CA GLY A 321 -8.97 -16.71 40.85
C GLY A 321 -9.38 -17.85 39.91
N PHE A 322 -8.75 -17.97 38.73
CA PHE A 322 -9.03 -19.06 37.79
C PHE A 322 -8.21 -20.30 38.14
N ASP A 323 -8.89 -21.43 38.36
CA ASP A 323 -8.24 -22.70 38.69
C ASP A 323 -8.07 -23.56 37.43
N MET A 324 -6.81 -23.75 37.01
CA MET A 324 -6.46 -24.56 35.84
C MET A 324 -6.76 -26.07 36.00
N SER A 325 -7.04 -26.56 37.21
CA SER A 325 -7.50 -27.94 37.39
C SER A 325 -8.97 -28.12 36.95
N MET A 326 -9.76 -27.03 36.99
CA MET A 326 -11.20 -27.04 36.74
C MET A 326 -11.60 -26.47 35.37
N VAL A 327 -10.66 -26.28 34.44
CA VAL A 327 -10.93 -25.66 33.12
C VAL A 327 -12.01 -26.39 32.31
N ARG A 328 -12.12 -27.71 32.47
CA ARG A 328 -13.14 -28.52 31.77
C ARG A 328 -14.54 -28.41 32.37
N GLN A 329 -14.69 -27.78 33.54
CA GLN A 329 -15.95 -27.70 34.27
C GLN A 329 -16.37 -26.23 34.51
N PRO A 330 -16.98 -25.56 33.51
CA PRO A 330 -17.42 -24.17 33.65
C PRO A 330 -18.34 -23.92 34.85
N SER A 331 -19.15 -24.90 35.24
CA SER A 331 -20.05 -24.82 36.40
C SER A 331 -19.33 -24.72 37.75
N ALA A 332 -18.09 -25.19 37.83
CA ALA A 332 -17.29 -25.18 39.06
C ALA A 332 -16.53 -23.86 39.26
N TRP A 333 -16.51 -22.97 38.25
CA TRP A 333 -15.76 -21.71 38.33
C TRP A 333 -16.43 -20.72 39.28
N THR A 334 -15.61 -20.05 40.09
CA THR A 334 -16.02 -18.96 40.96
C THR A 334 -16.49 -17.75 40.13
N GLU A 335 -17.19 -16.80 40.75
CA GLU A 335 -17.62 -15.58 40.06
C GLU A 335 -16.46 -14.63 39.72
N GLU A 336 -15.34 -14.71 40.47
CA GLU A 336 -14.24 -13.75 40.36
C GLU A 336 -13.57 -13.75 38.97
N PRO A 337 -13.16 -14.90 38.38
CA PRO A 337 -12.62 -14.95 37.02
C PRO A 337 -13.58 -14.41 35.97
N ARG A 338 -14.88 -14.69 36.12
CA ARG A 338 -15.90 -14.20 35.19
C ARG A 338 -16.01 -12.68 35.25
N LYS A 339 -16.00 -12.09 36.45
CA LYS A 339 -16.02 -10.63 36.63
C LYS A 339 -14.77 -10.00 36.04
N GLN A 340 -13.58 -10.53 36.37
CA GLN A 340 -12.29 -10.07 35.86
C GLN A 340 -12.24 -10.10 34.33
N HIS A 341 -12.60 -11.24 33.72
CA HIS A 341 -12.65 -11.38 32.26
C HIS A 341 -13.69 -10.45 31.63
N SER A 342 -14.85 -10.28 32.26
CA SER A 342 -15.90 -9.39 31.76
C SER A 342 -15.44 -7.93 31.67
N TYR A 343 -14.60 -7.45 32.61
CA TYR A 343 -14.02 -6.11 32.53
C TYR A 343 -13.08 -5.94 31.34
N LEU A 344 -12.33 -7.00 30.98
CA LEU A 344 -11.43 -6.99 29.83
C LEU A 344 -12.22 -7.01 28.51
N THR A 345 -13.21 -7.90 28.40
CA THR A 345 -14.06 -7.99 27.20
C THR A 345 -14.89 -6.74 26.99
N GLY A 346 -15.30 -6.07 28.07
CA GLY A 346 -16.07 -4.82 28.01
C GLY A 346 -15.36 -3.71 27.23
N GLN A 347 -14.02 -3.70 27.21
CA GLN A 347 -13.23 -2.72 26.44
C GLN A 347 -13.39 -2.88 24.92
N PHE A 348 -13.59 -4.11 24.46
CA PHE A 348 -13.75 -4.42 23.03
C PHE A 348 -15.22 -4.44 22.62
N LEU A 349 -16.14 -4.81 23.52
CA LEU A 349 -17.52 -5.17 23.18
C LEU A 349 -18.29 -4.06 22.44
N GLU A 350 -18.18 -2.79 22.88
CA GLU A 350 -18.85 -1.66 22.22
C GLU A 350 -18.42 -1.52 20.75
N THR A 351 -17.12 -1.65 20.52
CA THR A 351 -16.51 -1.52 19.20
C THR A 351 -16.89 -2.70 18.30
N PHE A 352 -16.86 -3.93 18.83
CA PHE A 352 -17.30 -5.13 18.11
C PHE A 352 -18.79 -5.10 17.76
N ASN A 353 -19.64 -4.66 18.68
CA ASN A 353 -21.07 -4.54 18.42
C ASN A 353 -21.33 -3.52 17.31
N THR A 354 -20.67 -2.37 17.36
CA THR A 354 -20.78 -1.34 16.31
C THR A 354 -20.36 -1.89 14.95
N PHE A 355 -19.23 -2.60 14.87
CA PHE A 355 -18.76 -3.17 13.60
C PHE A 355 -19.63 -4.32 13.09
N THR A 356 -20.14 -5.18 13.97
CA THR A 356 -20.95 -6.34 13.55
C THR A 356 -22.39 -5.96 13.22
N GLU A 357 -23.00 -5.04 13.98
CA GLU A 357 -24.41 -4.70 13.84
C GLU A 357 -24.62 -3.63 12.77
N THR A 358 -23.82 -2.56 12.80
CA THR A 358 -23.92 -1.43 11.86
C THR A 358 -23.25 -1.74 10.53
N PHE A 359 -22.11 -2.43 10.54
CA PHE A 359 -21.27 -2.65 9.36
C PHE A 359 -21.11 -4.13 8.98
N GLY A 360 -21.98 -5.02 9.50
CA GLY A 360 -21.89 -6.46 9.23
C GLY A 360 -22.11 -6.85 7.77
N ASN A 361 -22.65 -5.95 6.93
CA ASN A 361 -22.73 -6.13 5.49
C ASN A 361 -21.40 -5.83 4.76
N ILE A 362 -20.50 -5.09 5.38
CA ILE A 362 -19.17 -4.73 4.84
C ILE A 362 -18.12 -5.70 5.38
N PHE A 363 -18.13 -6.01 6.68
CA PHE A 363 -17.18 -6.96 7.25
C PHE A 363 -17.57 -8.39 6.89
N ALA A 364 -16.76 -9.02 6.04
CA ALA A 364 -17.02 -10.37 5.56
C ALA A 364 -16.78 -11.42 6.66
N GLU A 365 -17.58 -12.49 6.63
CA GLU A 365 -17.36 -13.68 7.44
C GLU A 365 -16.29 -14.60 6.82
N ASP A 366 -16.13 -14.53 5.50
CA ASP A 366 -15.23 -15.34 4.70
C ASP A 366 -13.98 -14.55 4.29
N ALA A 367 -13.48 -14.69 3.05
CA ALA A 367 -12.34 -13.91 2.57
C ALA A 367 -12.69 -12.44 2.32
N GLY A 368 -13.96 -12.13 2.07
CA GLY A 368 -14.38 -10.85 1.49
C GLY A 368 -14.12 -10.73 0.00
N ASP A 369 -14.71 -9.70 -0.60
CA ASP A 369 -14.57 -9.33 -2.00
C ASP A 369 -13.22 -8.62 -2.27
N ILE A 370 -12.77 -7.79 -1.32
CA ILE A 370 -11.57 -6.95 -1.45
C ILE A 370 -10.46 -7.46 -0.53
N ASP A 371 -9.27 -7.66 -1.11
CA ASP A 371 -8.00 -7.71 -0.39
C ASP A 371 -7.19 -6.45 -0.70
N ILE A 372 -6.94 -5.61 0.32
CA ILE A 372 -6.16 -4.36 0.18
C ILE A 372 -4.77 -4.65 -0.40
N ARG A 373 -4.18 -5.81 -0.12
CA ARG A 373 -2.88 -6.18 -0.69
C ARG A 373 -2.99 -6.35 -2.20
N ASP A 374 -4.01 -7.05 -2.67
CA ASP A 374 -4.27 -7.18 -4.11
C ASP A 374 -4.61 -5.82 -4.73
N SER A 375 -5.44 -5.00 -4.08
CA SER A 375 -5.80 -3.68 -4.62
C SER A 375 -4.56 -2.80 -4.87
N ILE A 376 -3.58 -2.82 -3.96
CA ILE A 376 -2.33 -2.06 -4.10
C ILE A 376 -1.40 -2.68 -5.16
N HIS A 377 -1.21 -4.00 -5.13
CA HIS A 377 -0.23 -4.69 -5.99
C HIS A 377 -0.70 -4.85 -7.44
N SER A 378 -2.01 -4.99 -7.65
CA SER A 378 -2.65 -5.12 -8.95
C SER A 378 -3.09 -3.76 -9.53
N ASP A 379 -2.67 -2.64 -8.92
CA ASP A 379 -2.95 -1.27 -9.38
C ASP A 379 -4.47 -0.99 -9.55
N ARG A 380 -5.31 -1.49 -8.64
CA ARG A 380 -6.77 -1.21 -8.63
C ARG A 380 -7.09 0.17 -8.04
N ILE A 381 -8.33 0.63 -8.22
CA ILE A 381 -8.81 1.92 -7.71
C ILE A 381 -9.66 1.66 -6.46
N LEU A 382 -9.08 1.85 -5.28
CA LEU A 382 -9.75 1.57 -4.00
C LEU A 382 -10.31 2.85 -3.38
N LEU A 383 -11.64 2.94 -3.28
CA LEU A 383 -12.36 4.07 -2.68
C LEU A 383 -12.89 3.67 -1.29
N VAL A 384 -12.44 4.37 -0.25
CA VAL A 384 -12.83 4.15 1.14
C VAL A 384 -13.59 5.36 1.66
N LEU A 385 -14.87 5.18 1.97
CA LEU A 385 -15.76 6.26 2.36
C LEU A 385 -16.06 6.14 3.85
N ILE A 386 -15.53 7.05 4.66
CA ILE A 386 -15.68 7.03 6.12
C ILE A 386 -16.61 8.17 6.55
N PRO A 387 -17.84 7.89 7.03
CA PRO A 387 -18.80 8.94 7.34
C PRO A 387 -18.46 9.67 8.63
N ALA A 388 -18.10 10.95 8.53
CA ALA A 388 -17.88 11.79 9.69
C ALA A 388 -19.18 12.24 10.40
N MET A 389 -20.32 12.28 9.70
CA MET A 389 -21.60 12.77 10.27
C MET A 389 -22.55 11.66 10.73
N ASN A 390 -22.53 10.49 10.10
CA ASN A 390 -23.49 9.41 10.40
C ASN A 390 -23.11 8.59 11.62
N THR A 391 -21.87 8.75 12.11
CA THR A 391 -21.32 7.95 13.22
C THR A 391 -20.64 8.83 14.25
N SER A 392 -20.44 8.30 15.45
CA SER A 392 -19.66 9.00 16.47
C SER A 392 -18.20 9.16 16.03
N GLN A 393 -17.56 10.25 16.44
CA GLN A 393 -16.14 10.52 16.14
C GLN A 393 -15.22 9.35 16.56
N HIS A 394 -15.56 8.66 17.66
CA HIS A 394 -14.83 7.47 18.11
C HIS A 394 -14.88 6.34 17.07
N THR A 395 -16.06 6.07 16.50
CA THR A 395 -16.28 5.04 15.47
C THR A 395 -15.61 5.42 14.14
N THR A 396 -15.78 6.66 13.68
CA THR A 396 -15.13 7.19 12.47
C THR A 396 -13.61 7.05 12.57
N SER A 397 -13.05 7.44 13.71
CA SER A 397 -11.62 7.33 13.95
C SER A 397 -11.21 5.85 13.99
N ALA A 398 -11.90 4.98 14.73
CA ALA A 398 -11.58 3.54 14.79
C ALA A 398 -11.60 2.85 13.41
N LEU A 399 -12.56 3.17 12.54
CA LEU A 399 -12.61 2.69 11.14
C LEU A 399 -11.35 3.09 10.36
N GLY A 400 -11.01 4.38 10.37
CA GLY A 400 -9.84 4.86 9.65
C GLY A 400 -8.52 4.38 10.27
N ARG A 401 -8.43 4.24 11.60
CA ARG A 401 -7.28 3.66 12.28
C ARG A 401 -7.06 2.21 11.87
N MET A 402 -8.13 1.42 11.79
CA MET A 402 -8.08 0.04 11.31
C MET A 402 -7.59 -0.01 9.86
N PHE A 403 -8.19 0.78 8.96
CA PHE A 403 -7.81 0.80 7.54
C PHE A 403 -6.33 1.20 7.35
N VAL A 404 -5.90 2.31 7.95
CA VAL A 404 -4.52 2.79 7.87
C VAL A 404 -3.55 1.80 8.51
N THR A 405 -3.93 1.17 9.64
CA THR A 405 -3.11 0.12 10.26
C THR A 405 -2.97 -1.07 9.31
N GLN A 406 -4.04 -1.46 8.63
CA GLN A 406 -3.98 -2.57 7.69
C GLN A 406 -3.02 -2.25 6.54
N GLN A 407 -3.22 -1.09 5.91
CA GLN A 407 -2.37 -0.61 4.82
C GLN A 407 -0.90 -0.50 5.24
N SER A 408 -0.63 0.03 6.44
CA SER A 408 0.75 0.23 6.94
C SER A 408 1.56 -1.05 6.98
N MET A 409 0.93 -2.15 7.38
CA MET A 409 1.64 -3.40 7.59
C MET A 409 1.74 -4.25 6.34
N ILE A 410 0.76 -4.11 5.44
CA ILE A 410 0.92 -4.63 4.07
C ILE A 410 2.19 -4.03 3.48
N LEU A 411 2.30 -2.69 3.53
CA LEU A 411 3.50 -1.98 3.06
C LEU A 411 4.75 -2.33 3.87
N ALA A 412 4.66 -2.52 5.19
CA ALA A 412 5.80 -2.91 6.01
C ALA A 412 6.32 -4.30 5.67
N ARG A 413 5.44 -5.24 5.32
CA ARG A 413 5.83 -6.57 4.83
C ARG A 413 6.46 -6.49 3.45
N ASP A 414 5.95 -5.64 2.58
CA ASP A 414 6.46 -5.44 1.22
C ASP A 414 7.87 -4.83 1.22
N LEU A 415 8.26 -4.08 2.26
CA LEU A 415 9.64 -3.62 2.49
C LEU A 415 10.65 -4.77 2.66
N GLY A 416 10.18 -5.99 2.87
CA GLY A 416 11.01 -7.20 2.97
C GLY A 416 10.99 -7.80 4.36
N HIS A 417 10.80 -9.12 4.41
CA HIS A 417 10.81 -9.93 5.63
C HIS A 417 11.86 -11.05 5.59
N LYS A 418 12.44 -11.33 4.42
CA LYS A 418 13.47 -12.34 4.21
C LYS A 418 14.78 -11.66 3.83
N LEU A 419 15.85 -12.03 4.52
CA LEU A 419 17.22 -11.62 4.17
C LEU A 419 17.95 -12.69 3.35
N GLU A 420 17.58 -13.95 3.52
CA GLU A 420 18.18 -15.09 2.83
C GLU A 420 17.39 -15.44 1.57
N GLY A 421 18.09 -15.77 0.49
CA GLY A 421 17.53 -16.17 -0.79
C GLY A 421 18.12 -15.41 -1.96
N LEU A 422 17.58 -15.65 -3.16
CA LEU A 422 17.91 -14.87 -4.34
C LEU A 422 17.32 -13.45 -4.22
N ASP A 423 17.97 -12.46 -4.82
CA ASP A 423 17.46 -11.07 -4.85
C ASP A 423 16.02 -10.99 -5.36
N SER A 424 15.64 -11.83 -6.34
CA SER A 424 14.26 -11.89 -6.86
C SER A 424 13.22 -12.39 -5.85
N GLU A 425 13.65 -13.13 -4.82
CA GLU A 425 12.80 -13.65 -3.75
C GLU A 425 12.85 -12.74 -2.52
N ALA A 426 14.03 -12.23 -2.17
CA ALA A 426 14.24 -11.36 -1.01
C ALA A 426 13.77 -9.91 -1.24
N LEU A 427 14.02 -9.34 -2.43
CA LEU A 427 13.64 -7.96 -2.78
C LEU A 427 12.24 -7.91 -3.40
N GLU A 428 11.22 -8.32 -2.64
CA GLU A 428 9.82 -8.26 -3.05
C GLU A 428 9.42 -6.83 -3.51
N ILE A 429 10.00 -5.79 -2.90
CA ILE A 429 9.90 -4.38 -3.30
C ILE A 429 10.06 -4.18 -4.81
N THR A 430 11.07 -4.81 -5.40
CA THR A 430 11.44 -4.56 -6.81
C THR A 430 10.37 -5.03 -7.79
N LYS A 431 9.48 -5.93 -7.37
CA LYS A 431 8.40 -6.48 -8.21
C LYS A 431 7.31 -5.45 -8.49
N TYR A 432 7.03 -4.56 -7.54
CA TYR A 432 5.92 -3.61 -7.60
C TYR A 432 6.35 -2.20 -8.03
N LYS A 433 7.65 -1.95 -8.11
CA LYS A 433 8.18 -0.70 -8.65
C LYS A 433 7.89 -0.60 -10.15
N GLY A 434 7.38 0.55 -10.57
CA GLY A 434 7.33 0.88 -11.99
C GLY A 434 7.63 2.34 -12.25
N ALA A 435 7.29 2.81 -13.45
CA ALA A 435 7.68 4.15 -13.92
C ALA A 435 7.00 5.31 -13.17
N PHE A 436 5.83 5.06 -12.60
CA PHE A 436 5.02 6.02 -11.87
C PHE A 436 4.75 5.53 -10.45
N PRO A 437 4.64 6.43 -9.46
CA PRO A 437 4.35 6.06 -8.09
C PRO A 437 2.88 5.66 -7.90
N TYR A 438 2.60 4.76 -6.96
CA TYR A 438 1.23 4.51 -6.51
C TYR A 438 0.75 5.67 -5.64
N MET A 439 -0.45 6.18 -5.90
CA MET A 439 -0.98 7.36 -5.23
C MET A 439 -1.96 6.98 -4.11
N ASN A 440 -1.75 7.53 -2.92
CA ASN A 440 -2.66 7.41 -1.79
C ASN A 440 -3.17 8.78 -1.37
N TYR A 441 -4.43 9.06 -1.69
CA TYR A 441 -5.12 10.31 -1.42
C TYR A 441 -5.89 10.17 -0.10
N LEU A 442 -5.51 10.95 0.91
CA LEU A 442 -6.15 10.99 2.21
C LEU A 442 -6.86 12.34 2.37
N ASP A 443 -8.15 12.40 2.03
CA ASP A 443 -8.95 13.60 2.28
C ASP A 443 -9.44 13.63 3.72
N GLU A 444 -9.45 14.83 4.28
CA GLU A 444 -9.86 15.11 5.65
C GLU A 444 -9.13 14.25 6.69
N VAL A 445 -7.80 14.10 6.51
CA VAL A 445 -6.97 13.21 7.32
C VAL A 445 -7.08 13.48 8.83
N GLY A 446 -7.36 14.72 9.23
CA GLY A 446 -7.59 15.11 10.63
C GLY A 446 -8.78 14.39 11.30
N ALA A 447 -9.71 13.80 10.54
CA ALA A 447 -10.82 13.04 11.11
C ALA A 447 -10.43 11.62 11.56
N TYR A 448 -9.40 11.03 10.96
CA TYR A 448 -9.01 9.63 11.18
C TYR A 448 -7.48 9.42 11.28
N TYR A 449 -6.75 10.49 11.60
CA TYR A 449 -5.29 10.47 11.67
C TYR A 449 -4.78 9.42 12.67
N THR A 450 -3.68 8.75 12.30
CA THR A 450 -2.91 7.89 13.21
C THR A 450 -1.42 8.15 13.09
N GLU A 451 -0.68 7.86 14.16
CA GLU A 451 0.78 7.94 14.16
C GLU A 451 1.43 7.04 13.10
N ARG A 452 0.74 5.99 12.67
CA ARG A 452 1.21 5.15 11.57
C ARG A 452 1.30 5.87 10.23
N ILE A 453 0.49 6.90 9.99
CA ILE A 453 0.59 7.70 8.76
C ILE A 453 1.98 8.37 8.69
N ALA A 454 2.50 8.87 9.82
CA ALA A 454 3.84 9.46 9.87
C ALA A 454 4.95 8.42 9.64
N VAL A 455 4.78 7.21 10.17
CA VAL A 455 5.71 6.09 9.93
C VAL A 455 5.69 5.68 8.46
N GLN A 456 4.48 5.53 7.87
CA GLN A 456 4.30 5.28 6.44
C GLN A 456 5.04 6.35 5.63
N ALA A 457 4.78 7.63 5.89
CA ALA A 457 5.40 8.77 5.19
C ALA A 457 6.93 8.85 5.32
N THR A 458 7.53 8.05 6.20
CA THR A 458 8.99 7.95 6.35
C THR A 458 9.54 6.74 5.60
N GLN A 459 8.84 5.60 5.62
CA GLN A 459 9.35 4.30 5.15
C GLN A 459 8.96 3.96 3.70
N VAL A 460 7.76 4.35 3.27
CA VAL A 460 7.18 3.89 1.98
C VAL A 460 7.78 4.57 0.76
N ARG A 461 8.67 5.56 0.95
CA ARG A 461 9.39 6.24 -0.15
C ARG A 461 10.15 5.25 -1.02
N SER A 462 10.71 4.22 -0.38
CA SER A 462 11.46 3.17 -1.05
C SER A 462 10.58 2.26 -1.92
N LEU A 463 9.27 2.22 -1.69
CA LEU A 463 8.28 1.48 -2.47
C LEU A 463 7.70 2.29 -3.64
N ASP A 464 8.20 3.52 -3.87
CA ASP A 464 7.61 4.47 -4.83
C ASP A 464 6.13 4.74 -4.55
N PHE A 465 5.78 4.86 -3.27
CA PHE A 465 4.44 5.17 -2.80
C PHE A 465 4.33 6.66 -2.42
N SER A 466 3.36 7.37 -3.00
CA SER A 466 3.11 8.78 -2.74
C SER A 466 1.89 8.93 -1.84
N ILE A 467 2.00 9.73 -0.80
CA ILE A 467 0.90 10.00 0.14
C ILE A 467 0.56 11.48 -0.01
N ILE A 468 -0.69 11.75 -0.33
CA ILE A 468 -1.23 13.10 -0.42
C ILE A 468 -2.19 13.28 0.75
N MET A 469 -1.72 14.00 1.76
CA MET A 469 -2.50 14.26 2.98
C MET A 469 -3.18 15.61 2.85
N MET A 470 -4.50 15.62 2.96
CA MET A 470 -5.29 16.83 2.90
C MET A 470 -5.99 17.07 4.23
N SER A 471 -5.86 18.29 4.75
CA SER A 471 -6.53 18.72 5.97
C SER A 471 -7.12 20.11 5.78
N GLN A 472 -8.12 20.44 6.58
CA GLN A 472 -8.61 21.83 6.66
C GLN A 472 -7.60 22.71 7.36
N ASP A 473 -7.09 22.20 8.48
CA ASP A 473 -6.25 22.91 9.42
C ASP A 473 -5.27 21.92 10.08
N GLN A 474 -4.16 22.46 10.58
CA GLN A 474 -3.16 21.69 11.30
C GLN A 474 -3.68 21.24 12.68
N GLU A 475 -4.51 22.06 13.33
CA GLU A 475 -5.00 21.82 14.70
C GLU A 475 -5.89 20.59 14.78
N ARG A 476 -6.72 20.33 13.76
CA ARG A 476 -7.50 19.09 13.67
C ARG A 476 -6.64 17.84 13.69
N ILE A 477 -5.45 17.85 13.09
CA ILE A 477 -4.49 16.73 13.18
C ILE A 477 -3.91 16.65 14.59
N GLU A 478 -3.56 17.79 15.20
CA GLU A 478 -3.06 17.87 16.58
C GLU A 478 -4.11 17.47 17.63
N SER A 479 -5.39 17.42 17.28
CA SER A 479 -6.43 16.85 18.16
C SER A 479 -6.31 15.33 18.32
N GLN A 480 -5.72 14.65 17.32
CA GLN A 480 -5.60 13.20 17.26
C GLN A 480 -4.21 12.70 17.71
N THR A 481 -3.19 13.56 17.74
CA THR A 481 -1.83 13.20 18.13
C THR A 481 -1.10 14.38 18.79
N SER A 482 0.08 14.16 19.35
CA SER A 482 0.89 15.24 19.91
C SER A 482 1.35 16.25 18.84
N ALA A 483 1.45 17.53 19.22
CA ALA A 483 1.93 18.58 18.32
C ALA A 483 3.35 18.31 17.78
N THR A 484 4.19 17.60 18.55
CA THR A 484 5.53 17.17 18.13
C THR A 484 5.49 16.17 16.98
N ASN A 485 4.53 15.24 17.00
CA ASN A 485 4.35 14.26 15.92
C ASN A 485 3.84 14.94 14.64
N VAL A 486 2.91 15.89 14.77
CA VAL A 486 2.46 16.70 13.63
C VAL A 486 3.62 17.52 13.04
N ALA A 487 4.43 18.16 13.87
CA ALA A 487 5.60 18.91 13.40
C ALA A 487 6.58 18.01 12.62
N THR A 488 6.81 16.79 13.09
CA THR A 488 7.65 15.79 12.41
C THR A 488 7.05 15.40 11.05
N LEU A 489 5.75 15.17 10.99
CA LEU A 489 5.03 14.93 9.73
C LEU A 489 5.21 16.12 8.76
N MET A 490 5.05 17.36 9.25
CA MET A 490 5.26 18.59 8.47
C MET A 490 6.68 18.71 7.92
N GLN A 491 7.69 18.32 8.70
CA GLN A 491 9.07 18.32 8.25
C GLN A 491 9.35 17.24 7.22
N ASN A 492 8.74 16.06 7.36
CA ASN A 492 8.93 14.94 6.45
C ASN A 492 8.26 15.14 5.09
N ALA A 493 7.15 15.89 5.03
CA ALA A 493 6.48 16.21 3.78
C ALA A 493 7.28 17.22 2.95
N GLY A 494 7.77 16.76 1.79
CA GLY A 494 8.64 17.53 0.91
C GLY A 494 7.95 18.73 0.26
N THR A 495 6.71 18.55 -0.19
CA THR A 495 5.93 19.61 -0.86
C THR A 495 4.73 20.00 0.00
N LYS A 496 4.56 21.31 0.19
CA LYS A 496 3.43 21.87 0.95
C LYS A 496 2.62 22.77 0.03
N VAL A 497 1.33 22.49 -0.07
CA VAL A 497 0.38 23.25 -0.86
C VAL A 497 -0.57 23.95 0.10
N ALA A 498 -0.77 25.24 -0.12
CA ALA A 498 -1.63 26.10 0.69
C ALA A 498 -2.72 26.67 -0.21
N GLY A 499 -3.93 26.16 -0.09
CA GLY A 499 -5.11 26.74 -0.74
C GLY A 499 -5.67 27.88 0.10
N LYS A 500 -6.92 28.26 -0.22
CA LYS A 500 -7.65 29.27 0.54
C LYS A 500 -7.79 28.90 2.01
N ILE A 501 -7.50 29.86 2.90
CA ILE A 501 -7.69 29.75 4.35
C ILE A 501 -8.63 30.89 4.79
N VAL A 502 -9.45 30.68 5.82
CA VAL A 502 -10.44 31.69 6.27
C VAL A 502 -9.89 32.63 7.35
N SER A 503 -8.89 32.19 8.13
CA SER A 503 -8.37 32.89 9.32
C SER A 503 -6.84 32.85 9.42
N ASP A 504 -6.25 33.77 10.20
CA ASP A 504 -4.82 33.81 10.55
C ASP A 504 -4.45 32.74 11.60
N ASP A 505 -4.80 31.51 11.28
CA ASP A 505 -4.62 30.37 12.16
C ASP A 505 -3.17 29.88 12.14
N LYS A 506 -2.85 29.01 13.12
CA LYS A 506 -1.57 28.34 13.24
C LYS A 506 -1.08 27.74 11.91
N THR A 507 -1.99 27.20 11.11
CA THR A 507 -1.74 26.64 9.77
C THR A 507 -1.10 27.65 8.82
N ALA A 508 -1.65 28.87 8.74
CA ALA A 508 -1.15 29.92 7.85
C ALA A 508 0.26 30.37 8.24
N LYS A 509 0.52 30.46 9.56
CA LYS A 509 1.84 30.77 10.11
C LYS A 509 2.85 29.66 9.82
N THR A 510 2.47 28.40 9.97
CA THR A 510 3.34 27.26 9.62
C THR A 510 3.73 27.29 8.14
N ILE A 511 2.80 27.60 7.25
CA ILE A 511 3.03 27.68 5.81
C ILE A 511 3.92 28.88 5.45
N SER A 512 3.64 30.05 6.01
CA SER A 512 4.46 31.26 5.82
C SER A 512 5.89 31.04 6.31
N ASN A 513 6.05 30.41 7.48
CA ASN A 513 7.36 30.03 8.02
C ASN A 513 8.07 29.00 7.13
N ALA A 514 7.35 28.05 6.54
CA ALA A 514 7.92 27.06 5.62
C ALA A 514 8.38 27.68 4.29
N ALA A 515 7.72 28.74 3.81
CA ALA A 515 8.17 29.50 2.64
C ALA A 515 9.39 30.41 2.96
N GLY A 516 9.53 30.80 4.23
CA GLY A 516 10.63 31.61 4.73
C GLY A 516 10.48 33.10 4.41
N GLN A 517 11.54 33.86 4.69
CA GLN A 517 11.60 35.30 4.52
C GLN A 517 12.50 35.70 3.35
N GLU A 518 12.22 36.84 2.76
CA GLU A 518 13.06 37.48 1.75
C GLU A 518 13.39 38.92 2.15
N ALA A 519 14.61 39.35 1.83
CA ALA A 519 15.02 40.72 2.02
C ALA A 519 14.39 41.59 0.92
N ARG A 520 13.48 42.49 1.29
CA ARG A 520 12.90 43.49 0.40
C ARG A 520 13.49 44.86 0.68
N ALA A 521 13.89 45.53 -0.40
CA ALA A 521 14.34 46.91 -0.36
C ALA A 521 13.11 47.81 -0.44
N ASN A 522 12.69 48.36 0.69
CA ASN A 522 11.57 49.29 0.77
C ASN A 522 12.12 50.72 0.69
N MET A 523 11.54 51.52 -0.20
CA MET A 523 11.81 52.95 -0.25
C MET A 523 11.04 53.66 0.85
N VAL A 524 11.76 54.31 1.77
CA VAL A 524 11.18 54.82 3.02
C VAL A 524 10.45 56.16 2.83
N SER A 525 10.83 56.93 1.82
CA SER A 525 10.28 58.27 1.62
C SER A 525 10.23 58.65 0.14
N LEU A 526 9.08 59.18 -0.27
CA LEU A 526 8.91 59.94 -1.51
C LEU A 526 9.07 61.42 -1.16
N GLN A 527 10.09 62.07 -1.72
CA GLN A 527 10.29 63.51 -1.54
C GLN A 527 9.45 64.25 -2.57
N ARG A 528 8.57 65.12 -2.08
CA ARG A 528 7.82 66.03 -2.94
C ARG A 528 8.75 67.17 -3.37
N GLN A 529 8.95 67.31 -4.67
CA GLN A 529 9.68 68.43 -5.25
C GLN A 529 8.68 69.31 -6.03
N ASP A 530 8.37 70.47 -5.46
CA ASP A 530 7.52 71.47 -6.10
C ASP A 530 8.37 72.23 -7.15
N GLY A 531 8.12 71.94 -8.43
CA GLY A 531 8.73 72.62 -9.56
C GLY A 531 7.86 73.77 -10.10
N LEU A 532 8.42 74.60 -10.98
CA LEU A 532 7.72 75.73 -11.59
C LEU A 532 6.53 75.30 -12.48
N ILE A 533 6.49 74.03 -12.91
CA ILE A 533 5.41 73.42 -13.68
C ILE A 533 5.06 72.07 -13.03
N GLY A 534 4.17 72.11 -12.05
CA GLY A 534 3.61 70.92 -11.39
C GLY A 534 4.49 70.33 -10.29
N THR A 535 3.82 69.61 -9.40
CA THR A 535 4.42 68.92 -8.26
C THR A 535 4.85 67.53 -8.72
N SER A 536 6.15 67.22 -8.61
CA SER A 536 6.67 65.88 -8.93
C SER A 536 7.10 65.16 -7.64
N TRP A 537 6.84 63.87 -7.57
CA TRP A 537 7.31 63.02 -6.48
C TRP A 537 8.59 62.34 -6.95
N ILE A 538 9.69 62.53 -6.22
CA ILE A 538 10.97 61.90 -6.51
C ILE A 538 11.33 60.97 -5.36
N ASP A 539 11.77 59.80 -5.75
CA ASP A 539 12.31 58.73 -4.92
C ASP A 539 13.44 59.24 -4.01
N GLY A 540 13.29 59.08 -2.69
CA GLY A 540 14.31 59.51 -1.72
C GLY A 540 15.56 58.62 -1.73
N ASN A 541 16.73 59.21 -1.46
CA ASN A 541 18.03 58.51 -1.51
C ASN A 541 18.26 57.42 -0.42
N GLN A 542 17.29 57.14 0.44
CA GLN A 542 17.41 56.14 1.51
C GLN A 542 16.59 54.88 1.19
N ILE A 543 17.31 53.77 1.02
CA ILE A 543 16.74 52.42 0.84
C ILE A 543 16.85 51.67 2.17
N ASN A 544 15.75 51.17 2.69
CA ASN A 544 15.74 50.32 3.88
C ASN A 544 15.50 48.87 3.48
N ILE A 545 16.39 47.98 3.89
CA ILE A 545 16.26 46.54 3.61
C ILE A 545 15.59 45.89 4.81
N GLN A 546 14.35 45.44 4.62
CA GLN A 546 13.58 44.75 5.65
C GLN A 546 13.40 43.28 5.26
N MET A 547 13.44 42.40 6.26
CA MET A 547 13.10 41.00 6.09
C MET A 547 11.58 40.87 6.16
N GLU A 548 10.96 40.47 5.06
CA GLU A 548 9.52 40.25 4.98
C GLU A 548 9.24 38.77 4.65
N ASN A 549 8.09 38.26 5.11
CA ASN A 549 7.67 36.90 4.77
C ASN A 549 7.37 36.81 3.27
N LYS A 550 7.79 35.73 2.60
CA LYS A 550 7.52 35.56 1.17
C LYS A 550 6.03 35.37 0.85
N ILE A 551 5.28 34.79 1.80
CA ILE A 551 3.83 34.66 1.75
C ILE A 551 3.26 35.44 2.94
N ASN A 552 2.42 36.43 2.66
CA ASN A 552 1.60 37.05 3.69
C ASN A 552 0.33 36.22 3.91
N VAL A 553 -0.14 36.19 5.16
CA VAL A 553 -1.37 35.45 5.50
C VAL A 553 -2.58 36.02 4.75
N GLN A 554 -2.61 37.34 4.54
CA GLN A 554 -3.65 37.99 3.76
C GLN A 554 -3.72 37.47 2.31
N ASP A 555 -2.58 37.09 1.73
CA ASP A 555 -2.54 36.52 0.38
C ASP A 555 -3.20 35.14 0.34
N LEU A 556 -3.13 34.36 1.43
CA LEU A 556 -3.80 33.06 1.56
C LEU A 556 -5.32 33.20 1.75
N ILE A 557 -5.76 34.26 2.44
CA ILE A 557 -7.19 34.54 2.66
C ILE A 557 -7.87 35.03 1.38
N THR A 558 -7.15 35.81 0.56
CA THR A 558 -7.69 36.40 -0.68
C THR A 558 -7.78 35.41 -1.84
N LEU A 559 -7.22 34.20 -1.72
CA LEU A 559 -7.31 33.15 -2.74
C LEU A 559 -8.77 32.79 -3.08
N GLN A 560 -8.99 32.50 -4.36
CA GLN A 560 -10.23 31.89 -4.82
C GLN A 560 -10.17 30.35 -4.68
N PRO A 561 -11.31 29.66 -4.68
CA PRO A 561 -11.33 28.20 -4.68
C PRO A 561 -10.53 27.61 -5.84
N GLY A 562 -9.70 26.61 -5.57
CA GLY A 562 -8.81 25.99 -6.57
C GLY A 562 -7.49 26.73 -6.80
N GLU A 563 -7.33 27.94 -6.24
CA GLU A 563 -6.06 28.65 -6.24
C GLU A 563 -5.22 28.27 -5.02
N ASN A 564 -3.90 28.20 -5.22
CA ASN A 564 -2.97 27.78 -4.17
C ASN A 564 -1.59 28.45 -4.28
N TYR A 565 -0.85 28.40 -3.18
CA TYR A 565 0.59 28.57 -3.16
C TYR A 565 1.25 27.22 -2.88
N THR A 566 2.14 26.80 -3.78
CA THR A 566 2.95 25.60 -3.58
C THR A 566 4.33 26.00 -3.08
N VAL A 567 4.67 25.65 -1.84
CA VAL A 567 6.02 25.81 -1.29
C VAL A 567 6.87 24.67 -1.80
N PHE A 568 7.66 24.95 -2.82
CA PHE A 568 8.53 24.00 -3.49
C PHE A 568 9.99 24.31 -3.16
N GLN A 569 10.67 23.41 -2.44
CA GLN A 569 12.07 23.59 -2.02
C GLN A 569 12.34 24.92 -1.30
N GLY A 570 11.36 25.42 -0.55
CA GLY A 570 11.45 26.69 0.18
C GLY A 570 11.10 27.93 -0.64
N ASP A 571 10.72 27.79 -1.91
CA ASP A 571 10.21 28.90 -2.72
C ASP A 571 8.70 28.76 -2.98
N PRO A 572 7.91 29.81 -2.68
CA PRO A 572 6.47 29.78 -2.91
C PRO A 572 6.17 30.06 -4.39
N VAL A 573 5.43 29.15 -5.01
CA VAL A 573 4.99 29.25 -6.40
C VAL A 573 3.47 29.44 -6.41
N PRO A 574 2.95 30.59 -6.85
CA PRO A 574 1.51 30.80 -6.99
C PRO A 574 0.97 29.95 -8.15
N GLY A 575 -0.06 29.16 -7.89
CA GLY A 575 -0.65 28.23 -8.85
C GLY A 575 -2.17 28.17 -8.76
N ALA A 576 -2.78 27.58 -9.78
CA ALA A 576 -4.17 27.14 -9.78
C ALA A 576 -4.22 25.69 -10.24
N SER A 577 -5.06 24.91 -9.58
CA SER A 577 -5.37 23.54 -9.97
C SER A 577 -6.14 23.52 -11.28
N PHE A 578 -5.98 22.45 -12.06
CA PHE A 578 -6.87 22.18 -13.18
C PHE A 578 -8.31 21.98 -12.68
N TYR A 579 -9.30 22.43 -13.44
CA TYR A 579 -10.71 22.31 -13.10
C TYR A 579 -11.41 21.41 -14.12
N ILE A 580 -12.14 20.42 -13.63
CA ILE A 580 -12.97 19.55 -14.47
C ILE A 580 -14.38 20.14 -14.44
N GLU A 581 -14.96 20.39 -15.61
CA GLU A 581 -16.33 20.89 -15.70
C GLU A 581 -17.34 19.86 -15.13
N PRO A 582 -18.45 20.29 -14.51
CA PRO A 582 -19.44 19.37 -13.95
C PRO A 582 -20.01 18.36 -14.95
N GLU A 583 -20.16 18.77 -16.21
CA GLU A 583 -20.60 17.91 -17.32
C GLU A 583 -19.61 16.75 -17.55
N ASP A 584 -18.32 16.99 -17.32
CA ASP A 584 -17.27 15.99 -17.47
C ASP A 584 -17.09 15.08 -16.25
N LYS A 585 -17.63 15.47 -15.10
CA LYS A 585 -17.61 14.66 -13.87
C LYS A 585 -18.68 13.58 -13.85
N THR A 586 -19.64 13.65 -14.77
CA THR A 586 -20.76 12.71 -14.81
C THR A 586 -20.79 11.98 -16.14
N CYS A 587 -21.43 10.81 -16.12
CA CYS A 587 -21.86 10.09 -17.31
C CYS A 587 -23.37 9.89 -17.14
N GLY A 588 -24.15 9.99 -18.21
CA GLY A 588 -25.60 9.73 -18.19
C GLY A 588 -25.98 8.27 -17.91
N GLU A 589 -25.03 7.46 -17.44
CA GLU A 589 -25.12 6.03 -17.22
C GLU A 589 -25.13 5.72 -15.72
N PRO A 590 -25.81 4.64 -15.29
CA PRO A 590 -25.87 4.28 -13.89
C PRO A 590 -24.49 3.81 -13.39
N LEU A 591 -24.18 4.17 -12.14
CA LEU A 591 -23.07 3.57 -11.41
C LEU A 591 -23.45 2.16 -11.00
N ILE A 592 -22.64 1.18 -11.38
CA ILE A 592 -22.80 -0.22 -11.02
C ILE A 592 -21.54 -0.65 -10.27
N ILE A 593 -21.70 -1.09 -9.03
CA ILE A 593 -20.60 -1.63 -8.23
C ILE A 593 -20.30 -3.05 -8.74
N ASN A 594 -19.04 -3.31 -9.06
CA ASN A 594 -18.55 -4.62 -9.49
C ASN A 594 -18.83 -5.68 -8.44
N ARG A 595 -19.25 -6.88 -8.85
CA ARG A 595 -19.64 -7.95 -7.92
C ARG A 595 -18.83 -9.20 -8.20
N TYR A 596 -18.16 -9.69 -7.17
CA TYR A 596 -17.33 -10.88 -7.25
C TYR A 596 -18.12 -12.13 -6.87
N ILE A 597 -17.63 -13.27 -7.33
CA ILE A 597 -18.19 -14.58 -7.02
C ILE A 597 -17.19 -15.28 -6.10
N THR A 598 -17.65 -15.69 -4.91
CA THR A 598 -16.82 -16.47 -3.99
C THR A 598 -16.56 -17.86 -4.56
N ILE A 599 -15.29 -18.16 -4.84
CA ILE A 599 -14.85 -19.48 -5.29
C ILE A 599 -14.04 -20.12 -4.16
N ASN A 600 -14.62 -21.14 -3.52
CA ASN A 600 -13.92 -21.89 -2.49
C ASN A 600 -12.94 -22.89 -3.12
N PRO A 601 -11.75 -23.08 -2.53
CA PRO A 601 -10.85 -24.13 -2.98
C PRO A 601 -11.53 -25.50 -2.83
N PRO A 602 -11.30 -26.43 -3.77
CA PRO A 602 -11.88 -27.77 -3.70
C PRO A 602 -11.45 -28.47 -2.41
N GLY A 603 -12.41 -29.08 -1.70
CA GLY A 603 -12.14 -29.72 -0.42
C GLY A 603 -11.09 -30.83 -0.55
N LEU A 604 -10.29 -31.03 0.50
CA LEU A 604 -9.22 -32.03 0.52
C LEU A 604 -9.71 -33.44 0.14
N LYS A 605 -10.93 -33.81 0.53
CA LYS A 605 -11.57 -35.09 0.17
C LYS A 605 -11.81 -35.20 -1.35
N GLN A 606 -12.23 -34.12 -1.98
CA GLN A 606 -12.48 -34.05 -3.42
C GLN A 606 -11.16 -34.06 -4.21
N LEU A 607 -10.17 -33.27 -3.77
CA LEU A 607 -8.82 -33.30 -4.32
C LEU A 607 -8.19 -34.70 -4.25
N ARG A 608 -8.38 -35.41 -3.13
CA ARG A 608 -7.89 -36.79 -2.96
C ARG A 608 -8.59 -37.81 -3.87
N LYS A 609 -9.86 -37.59 -4.20
CA LYS A 609 -10.57 -38.40 -5.21
C LYS A 609 -10.01 -38.16 -6.62
N LEU A 610 -9.69 -36.90 -6.94
CA LEU A 610 -9.13 -36.50 -8.24
C LEU A 610 -7.67 -36.96 -8.43
N VAL A 611 -6.87 -36.98 -7.35
CA VAL A 611 -5.46 -37.40 -7.39
C VAL A 611 -5.21 -38.53 -6.37
N PRO A 612 -5.61 -39.78 -6.68
CA PRO A 612 -5.47 -40.90 -5.74
C PRO A 612 -4.00 -41.22 -5.39
N ARG A 613 -3.04 -40.81 -6.20
CA ARG A 613 -1.59 -41.02 -5.98
C ARG A 613 -1.01 -40.20 -4.82
N THR A 614 -1.55 -39.02 -4.51
CA THR A 614 -1.11 -38.17 -3.37
C THR A 614 -1.80 -38.55 -2.06
N ALA A 615 -2.94 -39.25 -2.11
CA ALA A 615 -3.62 -39.75 -0.90
C ALA A 615 -2.76 -40.73 -0.07
N GLN A 616 -1.76 -41.36 -0.70
CA GLN A 616 -0.87 -42.33 -0.06
C GLN A 616 0.33 -41.72 0.70
N ARG A 617 0.59 -40.41 0.61
CA ARG A 617 1.76 -39.76 1.25
C ARG A 617 1.43 -39.04 2.55
N ARG A 618 0.70 -39.67 3.47
CA ARG A 618 0.68 -39.23 4.87
C ARG A 618 1.52 -40.18 5.71
N LEU A 619 2.38 -39.63 6.57
CA LEU A 619 2.95 -40.35 7.69
C LEU A 619 1.78 -40.97 8.48
N PRO A 620 1.77 -42.29 8.74
CA PRO A 620 0.71 -42.91 9.52
C PRO A 620 0.68 -42.28 10.91
N THR A 621 -0.52 -41.90 11.38
CA THR A 621 -0.68 -41.32 12.71
C THR A 621 -0.17 -42.29 13.78
N PRO A 622 0.41 -41.82 14.90
CA PRO A 622 0.96 -42.69 15.94
C PRO A 622 -0.03 -43.76 16.43
N GLU A 623 -1.32 -43.44 16.45
CA GLU A 623 -2.40 -44.38 16.77
C GLU A 623 -2.58 -45.49 15.72
N ASN A 624 -2.47 -45.15 14.43
CA ASN A 624 -2.54 -46.12 13.34
C ASN A 624 -1.28 -46.98 13.32
N VAL A 625 -0.11 -46.40 13.61
CA VAL A 625 1.14 -47.14 13.80
C VAL A 625 1.03 -48.08 15.00
N SER A 626 0.51 -47.62 16.14
CA SER A 626 0.27 -48.46 17.33
C SER A 626 -0.78 -49.55 17.08
N LYS A 627 -1.85 -49.28 16.32
CA LYS A 627 -2.83 -50.30 15.92
C LYS A 627 -2.20 -51.35 15.01
N ILE A 628 -1.38 -50.94 14.04
CA ILE A 628 -0.67 -51.85 13.15
C ILE A 628 0.34 -52.68 13.95
N ILE A 629 1.10 -52.06 14.85
CA ILE A 629 2.03 -52.75 15.76
C ILE A 629 1.26 -53.71 16.66
N GLY A 630 0.11 -53.32 17.21
CA GLY A 630 -0.74 -54.18 18.02
C GLY A 630 -1.26 -55.40 17.26
N VAL A 631 -1.64 -55.22 15.99
CA VAL A 631 -2.05 -56.33 15.10
C VAL A 631 -0.86 -57.24 14.75
N LEU A 632 0.33 -56.68 14.53
CA LEU A 632 1.55 -57.42 14.23
C LEU A 632 2.13 -58.15 15.45
N THR A 633 1.90 -57.64 16.66
CA THR A 633 2.40 -58.21 17.92
C THR A 633 1.36 -59.09 18.64
N ALA A 634 0.11 -59.12 18.16
CA ALA A 634 -0.92 -60.00 18.67
C ALA A 634 -0.49 -61.46 18.54
N LYS A 635 -0.22 -62.12 19.69
CA LYS A 635 0.09 -63.55 19.72
C LYS A 635 -1.07 -64.33 19.08
N PRO A 636 -0.79 -65.29 18.15
CA PRO A 636 -1.83 -66.09 17.52
C PRO A 636 -2.64 -66.81 18.61
N SER A 637 -3.96 -66.69 18.53
CA SER A 637 -4.89 -67.28 19.48
C SER A 637 -4.68 -68.79 19.62
N ARG A 638 -4.87 -69.29 20.85
CA ARG A 638 -4.58 -70.67 21.33
C ARG A 638 -5.19 -71.83 20.52
N ARG A 639 -5.94 -71.59 19.44
CA ARG A 639 -6.59 -72.64 18.62
C ARG A 639 -5.78 -73.16 17.42
N LYS A 640 -4.59 -72.63 17.13
CA LYS A 640 -3.67 -73.19 16.12
C LYS A 640 -2.37 -73.68 16.75
N LYS A 641 -2.41 -74.86 17.35
CA LYS A 641 -1.20 -75.64 17.68
C LYS A 641 -1.43 -77.11 17.30
N LYS A 642 -1.16 -77.44 16.04
CA LYS A 642 -0.76 -78.79 15.61
C LYS A 642 -0.19 -78.78 14.19
N SER A 643 1.04 -78.28 14.07
CA SER A 643 2.05 -78.75 13.11
C SER A 643 3.37 -78.16 13.55
N GLY A 644 4.35 -79.01 13.86
CA GLY A 644 5.66 -78.61 14.38
C GLY A 644 6.46 -77.81 13.38
N GLY A 645 7.25 -76.88 13.91
CA GLY A 645 8.19 -76.01 13.21
C GLY A 645 8.57 -74.88 14.16
N GLU A 646 9.86 -74.79 14.52
CA GLU A 646 10.46 -73.79 15.41
C GLU A 646 10.12 -72.32 15.04
N PRO A 647 10.23 -71.36 15.97
CA PRO A 647 9.80 -69.99 15.73
C PRO A 647 10.73 -69.30 14.73
N TRP A 648 10.26 -69.09 13.51
CA TRP A 648 10.94 -68.24 12.54
C TRP A 648 10.91 -66.80 13.06
N LYS A 649 12.09 -66.30 13.43
CA LYS A 649 12.38 -64.88 13.61
C LYS A 649 12.08 -64.21 12.25
N VAL A 650 10.97 -63.50 12.13
CA VAL A 650 10.70 -62.69 10.94
C VAL A 650 11.63 -61.49 11.00
N ILE A 651 12.80 -61.64 10.38
CA ILE A 651 13.75 -60.55 10.15
C ILE A 651 13.32 -59.92 8.83
N ASP A 652 12.83 -58.68 8.89
CA ASP A 652 12.51 -57.88 7.70
C ASP A 652 13.83 -57.44 7.03
N THR A 653 14.32 -58.29 6.13
CA THR A 653 15.62 -58.14 5.45
C THR A 653 15.72 -56.86 4.62
N PHE A 654 14.59 -56.26 4.23
CA PHE A 654 14.56 -55.00 3.50
C PHE A 654 14.82 -53.80 4.43
N GLN A 655 14.08 -53.71 5.54
CA GLN A 655 14.25 -52.62 6.51
C GLN A 655 15.64 -52.65 7.15
N GLN A 656 16.18 -53.84 7.42
CA GLN A 656 17.52 -53.98 8.00
C GLN A 656 18.63 -53.57 7.02
N ARG A 657 18.48 -53.85 5.72
CA ARG A 657 19.44 -53.41 4.68
C ARG A 657 19.40 -51.90 4.47
N LEU A 658 18.22 -51.30 4.48
CA LEU A 658 18.06 -49.85 4.37
C LEU A 658 18.63 -49.13 5.60
N ALA A 659 18.34 -49.63 6.81
CA ALA A 659 18.85 -49.07 8.06
C ALA A 659 20.38 -49.15 8.15
N ASN A 660 20.97 -50.31 7.81
CA ASN A 660 22.43 -50.48 7.82
C ASN A 660 23.14 -49.57 6.78
N ARG A 661 22.50 -49.29 5.63
CA ARG A 661 23.06 -48.34 4.64
C ARG A 661 22.85 -46.89 5.05
N GLN A 662 21.72 -46.57 5.67
CA GLN A 662 21.46 -45.25 6.23
C GLN A 662 22.47 -44.91 7.34
N GLU A 663 22.84 -45.88 8.17
CA GLU A 663 23.94 -45.75 9.13
C GLU A 663 25.30 -45.55 8.45
N ALA A 664 25.55 -46.21 7.31
CA ALA A 664 26.80 -46.02 6.54
C ALA A 664 26.91 -44.64 5.86
N HIS A 665 25.77 -43.98 5.56
CA HIS A 665 25.72 -42.62 5.01
C HIS A 665 25.79 -41.50 6.06
N ASN A 666 25.69 -41.82 7.35
CA ASN A 666 25.80 -40.84 8.42
C ASN A 666 27.28 -40.49 8.70
N LEU A 667 27.87 -39.64 7.85
CA LEU A 667 28.99 -38.81 8.29
C LEU A 667 28.45 -37.76 9.27
N MET A 668 29.11 -37.67 10.43
CA MET A 668 28.83 -36.83 11.61
C MET A 668 27.88 -35.65 11.34
N THR A 669 26.68 -35.73 11.91
CA THR A 669 25.54 -34.81 11.78
C THR A 669 25.82 -33.34 12.14
N GLU A 670 27.00 -33.02 12.66
CA GLU A 670 27.36 -31.68 13.12
C GLU A 670 27.87 -30.75 12.00
N TYR A 671 28.16 -31.26 10.79
CA TYR A 671 28.75 -30.46 9.70
C TYR A 671 28.12 -30.64 8.31
N ASP A 672 26.95 -31.27 8.21
CA ASP A 672 26.36 -31.58 6.90
C ASP A 672 25.36 -30.51 6.44
N MET A 673 25.67 -29.86 5.30
CA MET A 673 24.93 -28.71 4.75
C MET A 673 24.12 -29.04 3.48
N ASP A 674 24.16 -30.28 2.96
CA ASP A 674 23.43 -30.67 1.74
C ASP A 674 22.38 -31.78 1.99
N HIS A 675 21.28 -31.38 2.61
CA HIS A 675 20.13 -32.25 2.85
C HIS A 675 19.48 -32.75 1.54
N SER A 676 19.50 -31.94 0.49
CA SER A 676 18.85 -32.24 -0.78
C SER A 676 19.56 -33.35 -1.57
N GLY A 677 20.91 -33.31 -1.58
CA GLY A 677 21.73 -34.34 -2.19
C GLY A 677 21.58 -35.70 -1.49
N ARG A 678 21.50 -35.69 -0.15
CA ARG A 678 21.31 -36.91 0.65
C ARG A 678 19.94 -37.54 0.43
N GLU A 679 18.87 -36.75 0.39
CA GLU A 679 17.53 -37.26 0.09
C GLU A 679 17.49 -37.92 -1.28
N LYS A 680 18.15 -37.32 -2.28
CA LYS A 680 18.24 -37.88 -3.62
C LYS A 680 19.05 -39.18 -3.65
N SER A 681 20.19 -39.24 -2.96
CA SER A 681 21.03 -40.44 -2.86
C SER A 681 20.32 -41.59 -2.14
N LEU A 682 19.67 -41.31 -1.01
CA LEU A 682 18.87 -42.29 -0.26
C LEU A 682 17.69 -42.79 -1.10
N TRP A 683 17.07 -41.93 -1.89
CA TRP A 683 16.00 -42.30 -2.80
C TRP A 683 16.47 -43.20 -3.94
N GLU A 684 17.61 -42.88 -4.55
CA GLU A 684 18.22 -43.69 -5.61
C GLU A 684 18.66 -45.06 -5.09
N GLU A 685 19.23 -45.13 -3.87
CA GLU A 685 19.58 -46.39 -3.23
C GLU A 685 18.36 -47.20 -2.79
N ALA A 686 17.31 -46.56 -2.27
CA ALA A 686 16.05 -47.25 -1.96
C ALA A 686 15.46 -47.89 -3.22
N LEU A 687 15.53 -47.20 -4.38
CA LEU A 687 15.11 -47.74 -5.67
C LEU A 687 16.00 -48.91 -6.13
N GLU A 688 17.30 -48.87 -5.87
CA GLU A 688 18.23 -49.97 -6.18
C GLU A 688 17.96 -51.21 -5.30
N VAL A 689 17.74 -51.02 -3.99
CA VAL A 689 17.40 -52.10 -3.04
C VAL A 689 16.06 -52.73 -3.41
N ILE A 690 15.09 -51.92 -3.84
CA ILE A 690 13.85 -52.41 -4.41
C ILE A 690 14.18 -53.24 -5.65
N ARG A 691 14.81 -52.67 -6.69
CA ARG A 691 15.09 -53.39 -7.95
C ARG A 691 15.84 -54.72 -7.79
N SER A 692 16.71 -54.83 -6.79
CA SER A 692 17.51 -56.02 -6.51
C SER A 692 16.81 -57.08 -5.63
N THR A 693 15.72 -56.74 -4.92
CA THR A 693 14.94 -57.73 -4.14
C THR A 693 13.93 -58.46 -5.01
N THR A 694 13.95 -59.80 -4.95
CA THR A 694 13.10 -60.65 -5.77
C THR A 694 11.64 -60.62 -5.31
N MET A 695 10.70 -60.88 -6.23
CA MET A 695 9.26 -60.80 -5.94
C MET A 695 8.81 -61.78 -4.84
N ALA A 696 9.54 -62.88 -4.63
CA ALA A 696 9.30 -63.87 -3.57
C ALA A 696 9.69 -63.37 -2.17
N GLU A 697 10.67 -62.48 -2.06
CA GLU A 697 11.06 -61.84 -0.79
C GLU A 697 10.08 -60.73 -0.38
N ARG A 698 9.32 -60.18 -1.33
CA ARG A 698 8.30 -59.14 -1.10
C ARG A 698 6.91 -59.68 -0.73
N THR A 699 6.70 -61.00 -0.82
CA THR A 699 5.37 -61.63 -0.69
C THR A 699 4.88 -61.91 0.73
N ILE A 700 5.44 -61.29 1.77
CA ILE A 700 4.84 -61.34 3.11
C ILE A 700 3.84 -60.17 3.28
N ARG A 701 2.67 -60.38 2.65
CA ARG A 701 1.32 -59.81 2.87
C ARG A 701 1.11 -58.28 2.74
N TYR A 702 0.54 -57.90 1.58
CA TYR A 702 -0.58 -56.96 1.56
C TYR A 702 -1.78 -57.60 2.28
N ILE A 703 -2.28 -56.99 3.36
CA ILE A 703 -3.62 -57.30 3.88
C ILE A 703 -4.59 -56.49 3.04
N THR A 704 -5.33 -57.17 2.16
CA THR A 704 -6.58 -56.64 1.60
C THR A 704 -7.54 -56.36 2.76
N LEU A 705 -7.78 -55.09 3.06
CA LEU A 705 -8.93 -54.68 3.86
C LEU A 705 -10.20 -55.11 3.11
N ASN A 706 -11.11 -55.74 3.84
CA ASN A 706 -12.40 -56.22 3.35
C ASN A 706 -13.13 -55.12 2.55
N ARG A 707 -13.78 -55.52 1.44
CA ARG A 707 -14.85 -54.74 0.82
C ARG A 707 -15.88 -54.36 1.91
N PRO A 708 -16.27 -53.09 2.06
CA PRO A 708 -17.46 -52.77 2.83
C PRO A 708 -18.69 -53.32 2.08
N GLU A 709 -19.62 -53.93 2.80
CA GLU A 709 -20.96 -54.23 2.29
C GLU A 709 -21.67 -52.90 1.95
N PRO A 710 -22.51 -52.84 0.91
CA PRO A 710 -23.29 -51.65 0.61
C PRO A 710 -24.35 -51.42 1.70
N GLU A 711 -24.41 -50.21 2.25
CA GLU A 711 -25.51 -49.78 3.12
C GLU A 711 -26.84 -49.73 2.31
N PRO A 712 -27.99 -50.03 2.94
CA PRO A 712 -29.28 -49.90 2.28
C PRO A 712 -29.58 -48.42 1.95
N SER A 713 -29.98 -48.18 0.72
CA SER A 713 -30.40 -46.88 0.19
C SER A 713 -31.57 -46.29 0.98
N GLU A 714 -31.42 -45.07 1.49
CA GLU A 714 -32.55 -44.21 1.84
C GLU A 714 -33.26 -43.75 0.55
N PRO A 715 -34.61 -43.74 0.51
CA PRO A 715 -35.34 -43.34 -0.69
C PRO A 715 -35.37 -41.81 -0.79
N GLY A 716 -34.54 -41.24 -1.67
CA GLY A 716 -34.54 -39.78 -1.91
C GLY A 716 -33.68 -39.28 -3.08
N ASP A 717 -32.65 -40.01 -3.51
CA ASP A 717 -31.64 -39.48 -4.44
C ASP A 717 -31.73 -40.08 -5.87
N GLU A 718 -32.92 -40.15 -6.47
CA GLU A 718 -33.08 -40.66 -7.86
C GLU A 718 -33.19 -39.58 -8.95
N GLU A 719 -33.12 -38.28 -8.66
CA GLU A 719 -33.36 -37.24 -9.69
C GLU A 719 -32.14 -36.55 -10.33
N ASN A 720 -30.89 -36.95 -10.05
CA ASN A 720 -29.72 -36.24 -10.63
C ASN A 720 -28.57 -37.13 -11.12
N SER A 721 -28.87 -38.15 -11.93
CA SER A 721 -27.85 -38.93 -12.64
C SER A 721 -27.99 -38.81 -14.16
N GLN A 722 -27.52 -37.69 -14.73
CA GLN A 722 -27.10 -37.69 -16.14
C GLN A 722 -25.68 -38.26 -16.27
N PRO A 723 -25.39 -39.07 -17.31
CA PRO A 723 -24.13 -39.80 -17.41
C PRO A 723 -22.93 -38.88 -17.64
N GLN A 724 -21.95 -39.02 -16.74
CA GLN A 724 -20.65 -38.32 -16.66
C GLN A 724 -19.76 -38.41 -17.91
N GLU A 725 -20.15 -39.20 -18.92
CA GLU A 725 -19.38 -39.42 -20.14
C GLU A 725 -19.47 -38.25 -21.15
N VAL A 726 -20.51 -37.40 -21.07
CA VAL A 726 -20.68 -36.28 -22.01
C VAL A 726 -19.79 -35.08 -21.65
N ILE A 727 -19.50 -34.87 -20.36
CA ILE A 727 -18.68 -33.73 -19.88
C ILE A 727 -17.19 -33.95 -20.19
N LEU A 728 -16.73 -35.20 -20.20
CA LEU A 728 -15.33 -35.55 -20.44
C LEU A 728 -14.88 -35.39 -21.91
N LYS A 729 -15.80 -35.29 -22.87
CA LYS A 729 -15.45 -35.05 -24.29
C LYS A 729 -15.22 -33.58 -24.63
N ASN A 730 -15.71 -32.64 -23.82
CA ASN A 730 -15.65 -31.21 -24.14
C ASN A 730 -14.51 -30.46 -23.42
N LEU A 731 -13.68 -31.16 -22.64
CA LEU A 731 -12.53 -30.58 -21.92
C LEU A 731 -11.20 -31.16 -22.44
N THR A 732 -10.90 -30.93 -23.72
CA THR A 732 -9.53 -31.06 -24.22
C THR A 732 -8.88 -29.68 -24.23
N LEU A 733 -7.99 -29.42 -23.27
CA LEU A 733 -7.07 -28.28 -23.31
C LEU A 733 -6.22 -28.34 -24.59
N PRO A 734 -5.94 -27.22 -25.27
CA PRO A 734 -5.04 -27.22 -26.42
C PRO A 734 -3.64 -27.65 -25.95
N ALA A 735 -3.01 -28.55 -26.72
CA ALA A 735 -1.66 -29.03 -26.42
C ALA A 735 -0.67 -27.85 -26.36
N PRO A 736 0.31 -27.87 -25.44
CA PRO A 736 1.28 -26.79 -25.32
C PRO A 736 2.10 -26.69 -26.61
N VAL A 737 2.10 -25.50 -27.22
CA VAL A 737 2.95 -25.18 -28.36
C VAL A 737 4.40 -25.20 -27.88
N ILE A 738 5.13 -26.26 -28.20
CA ILE A 738 6.58 -26.36 -28.00
C ILE A 738 7.21 -25.35 -28.97
N ARG A 739 7.68 -24.21 -28.45
CA ARG A 739 8.52 -23.29 -29.23
C ARG A 739 9.90 -23.92 -29.39
N PRO A 740 10.46 -24.04 -30.61
CA PRO A 740 11.82 -24.54 -30.78
C PRO A 740 12.82 -23.59 -30.13
N ALA A 741 13.82 -24.17 -29.45
CA ALA A 741 14.93 -23.44 -28.84
C ALA A 741 15.69 -22.62 -29.89
N ARG A 742 15.93 -21.35 -29.59
CA ARG A 742 16.73 -20.45 -30.44
C ARG A 742 18.18 -20.96 -30.54
N THR A 743 18.56 -21.49 -31.69
CA THR A 743 19.96 -21.64 -32.09
C THR A 743 20.48 -20.28 -32.57
N GLY A 744 21.51 -19.78 -31.91
CA GLY A 744 21.93 -18.38 -32.00
C GLY A 744 22.72 -17.97 -33.23
N ASN A 745 22.16 -18.06 -34.45
CA ASN A 745 22.81 -17.53 -35.66
C ASN A 745 21.83 -17.09 -36.76
N GLU A 746 20.93 -16.13 -36.50
CA GLU A 746 20.22 -15.41 -37.58
C GLU A 746 20.20 -13.89 -37.32
N PRO A 747 20.39 -13.05 -38.36
CA PRO A 747 20.42 -11.60 -38.22
C PRO A 747 19.00 -11.00 -38.09
N PRO A 748 18.84 -9.81 -37.48
CA PRO A 748 17.54 -9.26 -37.13
C PRO A 748 16.76 -8.79 -38.38
N GLN A 749 15.57 -9.37 -38.60
CA GLN A 749 14.59 -8.87 -39.57
C GLN A 749 13.86 -7.63 -39.02
N GLN A 750 13.81 -6.57 -39.84
CA GLN A 750 13.03 -5.35 -39.61
C GLN A 750 11.52 -5.67 -39.70
N ILE A 751 10.75 -5.25 -38.68
CA ILE A 751 9.29 -5.38 -38.65
C ILE A 751 8.67 -4.10 -39.25
N SER A 752 7.89 -4.25 -40.33
CA SER A 752 7.04 -3.18 -40.87
C SER A 752 5.66 -3.14 -40.16
N PRO A 753 5.00 -1.97 -40.08
CA PRO A 753 3.77 -1.80 -39.31
C PRO A 753 2.53 -1.93 -40.21
N HIS A 754 1.88 -3.09 -40.23
CA HIS A 754 0.49 -3.18 -40.70
C HIS A 754 -0.27 -4.25 -39.91
N ILE A 755 -1.27 -3.79 -39.15
CA ILE A 755 -2.23 -4.60 -38.40
C ILE A 755 -3.45 -4.82 -39.30
N PRO A 756 -3.88 -6.05 -39.59
CA PRO A 756 -5.21 -6.29 -40.14
C PRO A 756 -6.25 -6.42 -39.03
N LEU A 757 -7.35 -5.67 -39.19
CA LEU A 757 -8.58 -5.71 -38.39
C LEU A 757 -9.14 -7.14 -38.31
N ARG A 758 -9.51 -7.60 -37.10
CA ARG A 758 -10.24 -8.87 -36.89
C ARG A 758 -11.74 -8.70 -37.10
N PRO A 759 -12.47 -9.75 -37.54
CA PRO A 759 -13.92 -9.73 -37.67
C PRO A 759 -14.63 -9.98 -36.33
N GLU A 760 -15.82 -9.39 -36.20
CA GLU A 760 -16.78 -9.51 -35.10
C GLU A 760 -17.15 -10.97 -34.82
N MET A 761 -17.25 -11.33 -33.54
CA MET A 761 -17.64 -12.65 -33.05
C MET A 761 -18.96 -12.49 -32.28
N GLU A 762 -20.05 -12.97 -32.86
CA GLU A 762 -21.37 -13.05 -32.24
C GLU A 762 -21.39 -14.13 -31.14
N TRP A 763 -22.05 -13.84 -30.02
CA TRP A 763 -22.27 -14.76 -28.92
C TRP A 763 -23.60 -15.52 -29.10
N PRO A 764 -23.68 -16.84 -28.86
CA PRO A 764 -24.94 -17.56 -28.86
C PRO A 764 -25.67 -17.44 -27.50
N GLU A 765 -27.01 -17.39 -27.59
CA GLU A 765 -28.01 -17.22 -26.52
C GLU A 765 -27.91 -18.18 -25.33
#